data_AF-A0A098GJY9-F1
#
_entry.id   AF-A0A098GJY9-F1
#
_cell.length_a   1.000
_cell.length_b   1.000
_cell.length_c   1.000
_cell.angle_alpha   90.00
_cell.angle_beta   90.00
_cell.angle_gamma   90.00
#
_symmetry.space_group_name_H-M   'P 1'
#
loop_
_entity.id
_entity.type
_entity.pdbx_description
1 polymer ?
#
loop_
_entity_poly.entity_id
_entity_poly.type
_entity_poly.pdbx_seq_one_letter_code
_entity_poly.pdbx_strand_id
1 'polypeptide(L)'
;MSIESLPIESVSYMELIAGRKDQNPPLLAKKLHKWRYIYVIYGALDGLSLSYSMIKYLFDLASESKQSASDEMHDWLMEPGGALAAASSSIVLIAFSMLANHFNDEDPNAFKRYIAILWPYCRDTMKGLKNAYKGVRSTLQVAELLNGQNLSHLFVPIGVLLGGLSVLNRIWYRRMLTERKSMMKENAKLLEEIQNSKDITLDNIDDYLEKIQRQTERQKQLGLLSATYGGIVDGLYLYVGVLGLCSLSPPALVAMSVFSFLYVAISIATRTYEEYDFQRKLFIAQAKIELAHSGKKIELMVEALQKVHSKVARDSKNCSLLAEQLKLIESFERAVELFEEKRENYRSVTTLSYTSAVLAGAKSGLYAYSALASIVFAVGTILVLASVPFPPALLITCISLGVVFLTAFIAHSVINTYRHHCKQEKEIEAERQIDKEKLSHIQWLYDTSKKDVEKLEPEQVKTAILDGMAIDPTPQFFFEEWFEVVRSFFSGVGKGTKAVSLMMNSLEVPDDKGHYHESLIMMGFIAVSAFIHTIAFGLRAYARMGRDPLEKPFITNKRRESTCESSLFLTDTGECSPNSDFMNCDSEQQLPSENQFHDLRGTETAHLPPVTKPALTPPHTSIISGPGGQIPQSYAMEPEQTPPSRIMESGPARIDDQLPRSSTTDSESPLQTLVTEDESLESRKPNSFVCIRSLYHFFVGANVPASTAQHPNRLSPQNVSEYGPHSTVVGLV
;
A
#
# COMPACT_ATOMS: atom_id res chain seq x y z
N MET A 1 -12.44 48.58 2.46
CA MET A 1 -12.18 47.42 1.59
C MET A 1 -13.05 46.29 2.07
N SER A 2 -14.01 45.86 1.25
CA SER A 2 -14.86 44.70 1.56
C SER A 2 -14.14 43.44 1.08
N ILE A 3 -14.19 42.36 1.87
CA ILE A 3 -13.68 41.05 1.44
C ILE A 3 -14.76 40.43 0.55
N GLU A 4 -14.48 40.27 -0.73
CA GLU A 4 -15.40 39.58 -1.65
C GLU A 4 -15.49 38.09 -1.28
N SER A 5 -16.71 37.60 -1.14
CA SER A 5 -16.99 36.19 -0.91
C SER A 5 -16.68 35.38 -2.17
N LEU A 6 -15.69 34.48 -2.09
CA LEU A 6 -15.42 33.52 -3.16
C LEU A 6 -16.68 32.71 -3.52
N PRO A 7 -16.93 32.42 -4.81
CA PRO A 7 -18.20 31.85 -5.25
C PRO A 7 -18.40 30.41 -4.77
N ILE A 8 -19.58 30.17 -4.20
CA ILE A 8 -20.04 28.89 -3.60
C ILE A 8 -20.01 27.74 -4.62
N GLU A 9 -20.14 28.05 -5.92
CA GLU A 9 -20.04 27.09 -7.03
C GLU A 9 -18.74 26.27 -7.02
N SER A 10 -17.63 26.87 -6.57
CA SER A 10 -16.33 26.17 -6.49
C SER A 10 -16.31 25.02 -5.47
N VAL A 11 -17.07 25.17 -4.37
CA VAL A 11 -17.28 24.11 -3.37
C VAL A 11 -18.26 23.06 -3.91
N SER A 12 -19.36 23.52 -4.53
CA SER A 12 -20.35 22.63 -5.14
C SER A 12 -19.75 21.73 -6.24
N TYR A 13 -18.84 22.26 -7.07
CA TYR A 13 -18.11 21.47 -8.08
C TYR A 13 -17.18 20.43 -7.44
N MET A 14 -16.56 20.73 -6.30
CA MET A 14 -15.76 19.74 -5.56
C MET A 14 -16.63 18.62 -4.97
N GLU A 15 -17.80 18.95 -4.41
CA GLU A 15 -18.75 17.94 -3.91
C GLU A 15 -19.36 17.09 -5.05
N LEU A 16 -19.68 17.69 -6.21
CA LEU A 16 -20.10 16.97 -7.42
C LEU A 16 -19.01 16.06 -8.01
N ILE A 17 -17.73 16.45 -7.89
CA ILE A 17 -16.58 15.62 -8.29
C ILE A 17 -16.31 14.51 -7.27
N ALA A 18 -16.64 14.70 -5.98
CA ALA A 18 -16.59 13.65 -4.97
C ALA A 18 -17.71 12.61 -5.19
N GLY A 19 -18.98 13.03 -5.14
CA GLY A 19 -20.15 12.14 -5.20
C GLY A 19 -20.37 11.41 -6.53
N ARG A 20 -19.62 11.73 -7.59
CA ARG A 20 -19.61 10.96 -8.86
C ARG A 20 -18.50 9.89 -8.93
N LYS A 21 -17.59 9.79 -7.96
CA LYS A 21 -16.35 8.99 -8.10
C LYS A 21 -16.30 7.64 -7.40
N ASP A 22 -17.21 7.33 -6.49
CA ASP A 22 -17.10 6.19 -5.55
C ASP A 22 -16.98 4.78 -6.17
N GLN A 23 -17.18 4.64 -7.49
CA GLN A 23 -17.08 3.35 -8.19
C GLN A 23 -16.31 3.38 -9.54
N ASN A 24 -15.83 4.54 -10.02
CA ASN A 24 -15.26 4.62 -11.37
C ASN A 24 -13.95 5.43 -11.44
N PRO A 25 -12.80 4.73 -11.56
CA PRO A 25 -11.52 5.36 -11.88
C PRO A 25 -11.55 6.27 -13.12
N PRO A 26 -10.77 7.37 -13.14
CA PRO A 26 -10.72 8.28 -14.28
C PRO A 26 -10.39 7.57 -15.60
N LEU A 27 -11.12 7.87 -16.67
CA LEU A 27 -10.97 7.20 -17.97
C LEU A 27 -9.54 7.27 -18.52
N LEU A 28 -8.84 8.40 -18.30
CA LEU A 28 -7.43 8.56 -18.67
C LEU A 28 -6.52 7.65 -17.83
N ALA A 29 -6.77 7.53 -16.52
CA ALA A 29 -6.03 6.62 -15.66
C ALA A 29 -6.25 5.15 -16.05
N LYS A 30 -7.50 4.73 -16.35
CA LYS A 30 -7.79 3.38 -16.89
C LYS A 30 -7.05 3.12 -18.21
N LYS A 31 -7.00 4.11 -19.13
CA LYS A 31 -6.24 4.01 -20.40
C LYS A 31 -4.73 3.83 -20.15
N LEU A 32 -4.11 4.67 -19.31
CA LEU A 32 -2.68 4.53 -18.97
C LEU A 32 -2.38 3.20 -18.27
N HIS A 33 -3.26 2.74 -17.37
CA HIS A 33 -3.11 1.45 -16.71
C HIS A 33 -3.08 0.30 -17.72
N LYS A 34 -4.07 0.26 -18.64
CA LYS A 34 -4.20 -0.75 -19.70
C LYS A 34 -3.02 -0.74 -20.68
N TRP A 35 -2.47 0.44 -21.01
CA TRP A 35 -1.36 0.56 -21.96
C TRP A 35 -0.02 0.00 -21.47
N ARG A 36 0.19 -0.12 -20.14
CA ARG A 36 1.42 -0.59 -19.47
C ARG A 36 2.75 0.15 -19.77
N TYR A 37 2.94 0.78 -20.94
CA TYR A 37 4.19 1.45 -21.32
C TYR A 37 4.72 2.43 -20.25
N ILE A 38 3.82 3.15 -19.58
CA ILE A 38 4.21 4.07 -18.51
C ILE A 38 4.88 3.37 -17.31
N TYR A 39 4.51 2.13 -17.01
CA TYR A 39 5.20 1.33 -15.99
C TYR A 39 6.59 0.89 -16.46
N VAL A 40 6.78 0.61 -17.76
CA VAL A 40 8.09 0.23 -18.32
C VAL A 40 9.07 1.41 -18.29
N ILE A 41 8.64 2.59 -18.75
CA ILE A 41 9.42 3.84 -18.72
C ILE A 41 9.75 4.21 -17.26
N TYR A 42 8.75 4.17 -16.37
CA TYR A 42 8.98 4.31 -14.93
C TYR A 42 9.98 3.27 -14.39
N GLY A 43 9.91 2.03 -14.85
CA GLY A 43 10.81 0.95 -14.45
C GLY A 43 12.26 1.28 -14.78
N ALA A 44 12.53 1.76 -16.00
CA ALA A 44 13.87 2.18 -16.41
C ALA A 44 14.43 3.28 -15.50
N LEU A 45 13.66 4.36 -15.31
CA LEU A 45 14.08 5.55 -14.57
C LEU A 45 14.16 5.31 -13.05
N ASP A 46 13.26 4.49 -12.49
CA ASP A 46 13.34 4.06 -11.09
C ASP A 46 14.49 3.09 -10.85
N GLY A 47 14.87 2.28 -11.84
CA GLY A 47 16.06 1.42 -11.83
C GLY A 47 17.36 2.22 -11.85
N LEU A 48 17.51 3.16 -12.79
CA LEU A 48 18.67 4.07 -12.90
C LEU A 48 18.84 4.95 -11.66
N SER A 49 17.76 5.56 -11.15
CA SER A 49 17.82 6.32 -9.90
C SER A 49 18.05 5.45 -8.66
N LEU A 50 17.88 4.12 -8.75
CA LEU A 50 18.22 3.16 -7.71
C LEU A 50 19.66 2.66 -7.81
N SER A 51 20.24 2.49 -9.01
CA SER A 51 21.65 2.06 -9.14
C SER A 51 22.60 3.10 -8.56
N TYR A 52 22.49 4.39 -8.94
CA TYR A 52 23.23 5.48 -8.28
C TYR A 52 23.03 5.47 -6.76
N SER A 53 21.77 5.30 -6.33
CA SER A 53 21.42 5.24 -4.90
C SER A 53 22.09 4.10 -4.14
N MET A 54 22.43 3.00 -4.81
CA MET A 54 23.09 1.84 -4.20
C MET A 54 24.61 1.92 -4.32
N ILE A 55 25.15 2.44 -5.43
CA ILE A 55 26.59 2.74 -5.57
C ILE A 55 27.00 3.74 -4.49
N LYS A 56 26.31 4.89 -4.40
CA LYS A 56 26.59 5.89 -3.36
C LYS A 56 26.36 5.36 -1.93
N TYR A 57 25.47 4.37 -1.75
CA TYR A 57 25.31 3.70 -0.46
C TYR A 57 26.52 2.83 -0.08
N LEU A 58 27.18 2.18 -1.05
CA LEU A 58 28.39 1.40 -0.79
C LEU A 58 29.57 2.32 -0.41
N PHE A 59 29.74 3.46 -1.08
CA PHE A 59 30.71 4.47 -0.68
C PHE A 59 30.37 5.11 0.69
N ASP A 60 29.09 5.48 0.93
CA ASP A 60 28.59 5.91 2.26
C ASP A 60 28.87 4.90 3.40
N LEU A 61 29.21 3.63 3.11
CA LEU A 61 29.67 2.62 4.08
C LEU A 61 31.19 2.39 4.11
N ALA A 62 31.88 2.56 2.98
CA ALA A 62 33.27 2.13 2.79
C ALA A 62 34.30 3.23 3.05
N SER A 63 33.94 4.49 2.78
CA SER A 63 34.84 5.64 2.92
C SER A 63 35.26 5.89 4.37
N GLU A 64 36.56 6.07 4.60
CA GLU A 64 37.05 6.52 5.91
C GLU A 64 36.66 7.99 6.16
N SER A 65 36.53 8.38 7.42
CA SER A 65 36.05 9.71 7.84
C SER A 65 36.92 10.92 7.45
N LYS A 66 37.96 10.73 6.63
CA LYS A 66 38.93 11.75 6.21
C LYS A 66 38.64 12.34 4.83
N GLN A 67 37.97 11.59 3.94
CA GLN A 67 37.69 12.00 2.57
C GLN A 67 36.17 11.96 2.30
N SER A 68 35.73 12.71 1.29
CA SER A 68 34.33 12.72 0.88
C SER A 68 34.00 11.42 0.14
N ALA A 69 33.02 10.67 0.65
CA ALA A 69 32.44 9.51 -0.02
C ALA A 69 31.78 9.84 -1.39
N SER A 70 31.65 11.12 -1.75
CA SER A 70 31.26 11.52 -3.10
C SER A 70 32.45 11.64 -4.05
N ASP A 71 33.62 12.00 -3.52
CA ASP A 71 34.83 12.27 -4.27
C ASP A 71 35.54 10.94 -4.55
N GLU A 72 35.64 10.05 -3.56
CA GLU A 72 36.08 8.65 -3.76
C GLU A 72 35.21 7.91 -4.80
N MET A 73 33.89 8.17 -4.79
CA MET A 73 32.96 7.63 -5.77
C MET A 73 33.19 8.24 -7.16
N HIS A 74 33.53 9.54 -7.23
CA HIS A 74 33.86 10.21 -8.49
C HIS A 74 35.15 9.64 -9.10
N ASP A 75 36.21 9.54 -8.32
CA ASP A 75 37.51 9.01 -8.75
C ASP A 75 37.36 7.56 -9.28
N TRP A 76 36.66 6.72 -8.54
CA TRP A 76 36.36 5.35 -8.96
C TRP A 76 35.50 5.29 -10.23
N LEU A 77 34.59 6.25 -10.46
CA LEU A 77 33.81 6.36 -11.70
C LEU A 77 34.65 6.86 -12.90
N MET A 78 35.83 7.45 -12.69
CA MET A 78 36.81 7.73 -13.75
C MET A 78 37.65 6.51 -14.13
N GLU A 79 37.89 5.59 -13.17
CA GLU A 79 38.62 4.37 -13.48
C GLU A 79 37.84 3.50 -14.48
N PRO A 80 38.48 2.95 -15.53
CA PRO A 80 37.82 2.06 -16.49
C PRO A 80 37.14 0.85 -15.83
N GLY A 81 37.68 0.36 -14.71
CA GLY A 81 37.08 -0.72 -13.92
C GLY A 81 35.80 -0.30 -13.18
N GLY A 82 35.82 0.85 -12.51
CA GLY A 82 34.66 1.36 -11.78
C GLY A 82 33.55 1.85 -12.71
N ALA A 83 33.91 2.54 -13.79
CA ALA A 83 32.97 2.89 -14.87
C ALA A 83 32.25 1.65 -15.44
N LEU A 84 32.99 0.57 -15.73
CA LEU A 84 32.42 -0.69 -16.22
C LEU A 84 31.52 -1.39 -15.18
N ALA A 85 31.91 -1.38 -13.90
CA ALA A 85 31.12 -1.92 -12.81
C ALA A 85 29.82 -1.12 -12.57
N ALA A 86 29.88 0.21 -12.61
CA ALA A 86 28.73 1.10 -12.48
C ALA A 86 27.77 0.97 -13.68
N ALA A 87 28.29 0.92 -14.90
CA ALA A 87 27.50 0.72 -16.11
C ALA A 87 26.80 -0.64 -16.13
N SER A 88 27.53 -1.73 -15.89
CA SER A 88 26.96 -3.09 -15.91
C SER A 88 25.91 -3.32 -14.82
N SER A 89 26.19 -2.92 -13.56
CA SER A 89 25.21 -3.02 -12.48
C SER A 89 23.97 -2.14 -12.72
N SER A 90 24.13 -0.97 -13.33
CA SER A 90 23.01 -0.11 -13.73
C SER A 90 22.17 -0.72 -14.85
N ILE A 91 22.80 -1.24 -15.90
CA ILE A 91 22.09 -1.89 -17.02
C ILE A 91 21.27 -3.09 -16.50
N VAL A 92 21.84 -3.91 -15.60
CA VAL A 92 21.13 -5.04 -14.97
C VAL A 92 19.92 -4.54 -14.17
N LEU A 93 20.08 -3.52 -13.31
CA LEU A 93 18.98 -2.98 -12.51
C LEU A 93 17.89 -2.29 -13.35
N ILE A 94 18.28 -1.58 -14.41
CA ILE A 94 17.37 -0.95 -15.38
C ILE A 94 16.56 -2.03 -16.11
N ALA A 95 17.22 -3.01 -16.73
CA ALA A 95 16.57 -4.07 -17.49
C ALA A 95 15.64 -4.92 -16.60
N PHE A 96 16.11 -5.35 -15.42
CA PHE A 96 15.31 -6.14 -14.49
C PHE A 96 14.08 -5.36 -13.98
N SER A 97 14.24 -4.06 -13.68
CA SER A 97 13.13 -3.18 -13.31
C SER A 97 12.14 -2.97 -14.45
N MET A 98 12.60 -2.73 -15.69
CA MET A 98 11.74 -2.58 -16.87
C MET A 98 10.91 -3.83 -17.13
N LEU A 99 11.56 -5.00 -17.17
CA LEU A 99 10.91 -6.28 -17.42
C LEU A 99 9.87 -6.61 -16.33
N ALA A 100 10.19 -6.39 -15.06
CA ALA A 100 9.27 -6.61 -13.95
C ALA A 100 8.09 -5.63 -13.89
N ASN A 101 8.22 -4.43 -14.45
CA ASN A 101 7.10 -3.51 -14.62
C ASN A 101 6.28 -3.76 -15.91
N HIS A 102 6.79 -4.59 -16.83
CA HIS A 102 6.11 -4.99 -18.07
C HIS A 102 5.28 -6.27 -17.88
N PHE A 103 5.92 -7.33 -17.36
CA PHE A 103 5.34 -8.65 -17.16
C PHE A 103 4.23 -8.67 -16.10
N ASN A 104 3.50 -9.79 -16.03
CA ASN A 104 2.46 -10.03 -15.03
C ASN A 104 2.93 -11.01 -13.95
N ASP A 105 2.44 -10.84 -12.71
CA ASP A 105 2.56 -11.84 -11.65
C ASP A 105 1.72 -13.10 -11.93
N GLU A 106 0.67 -12.98 -12.74
CA GLU A 106 -0.14 -14.10 -13.26
C GLU A 106 0.26 -14.52 -14.70
N ASP A 107 1.48 -14.21 -15.16
CA ASP A 107 1.96 -14.63 -16.49
C ASP A 107 2.17 -16.17 -16.54
N PRO A 108 1.73 -16.88 -17.59
CA PRO A 108 1.92 -18.33 -17.71
C PRO A 108 3.41 -18.72 -17.80
N ASN A 109 4.28 -17.88 -18.36
CA ASN A 109 5.70 -18.14 -18.45
C ASN A 109 6.37 -17.95 -17.07
N ALA A 110 6.90 -19.04 -16.52
CA ALA A 110 7.49 -19.06 -15.18
C ALA A 110 8.63 -18.05 -14.98
N PHE A 111 9.44 -17.76 -16.01
CA PHE A 111 10.54 -16.78 -15.92
C PHE A 111 10.02 -15.34 -15.90
N LYS A 112 9.04 -14.99 -16.74
CA LYS A 112 8.38 -13.68 -16.71
C LYS A 112 7.70 -13.43 -15.35
N ARG A 113 6.96 -14.44 -14.86
CA ARG A 113 6.31 -14.45 -13.55
C ARG A 113 7.31 -14.30 -12.40
N TYR A 114 8.43 -15.03 -12.45
CA TYR A 114 9.51 -14.92 -11.47
C TYR A 114 10.09 -13.50 -11.41
N ILE A 115 10.37 -12.87 -12.55
CA ILE A 115 10.86 -11.48 -12.61
C ILE A 115 9.84 -10.50 -12.01
N ALA A 116 8.56 -10.62 -12.39
CA ALA A 116 7.48 -9.77 -11.89
C ALA A 116 7.28 -9.89 -10.37
N ILE A 117 7.39 -11.10 -9.82
CA ILE A 117 7.27 -11.39 -8.39
C ILE A 117 8.51 -10.93 -7.61
N LEU A 118 9.72 -11.17 -8.13
CA LEU A 118 10.98 -10.96 -7.40
C LEU A 118 11.40 -9.49 -7.30
N TRP A 119 11.30 -8.71 -8.37
CA TRP A 119 11.77 -7.31 -8.37
C TRP A 119 11.15 -6.45 -7.24
N PRO A 120 9.84 -6.54 -6.93
CA PRO A 120 9.27 -5.85 -5.78
C PRO A 120 9.92 -6.17 -4.43
N TYR A 121 10.49 -7.37 -4.23
CA TYR A 121 11.30 -7.69 -3.04
C TYR A 121 12.68 -7.03 -3.13
N CYS A 122 13.43 -7.25 -4.21
CA CYS A 122 14.78 -6.67 -4.39
C CYS A 122 14.78 -5.15 -4.23
N ARG A 123 13.78 -4.49 -4.82
CA ARG A 123 13.57 -3.05 -4.77
C ARG A 123 13.27 -2.55 -3.35
N ASP A 124 12.43 -3.25 -2.60
CA ASP A 124 12.09 -2.85 -1.24
C ASP A 124 13.24 -3.13 -0.27
N THR A 125 14.00 -4.21 -0.48
CA THR A 125 15.27 -4.55 0.18
C THR A 125 16.31 -3.44 0.02
N MET A 126 16.65 -3.07 -1.23
CA MET A 126 17.59 -1.97 -1.52
C MET A 126 17.16 -0.65 -0.89
N LYS A 127 15.86 -0.34 -0.94
CA LYS A 127 15.31 0.84 -0.25
C LYS A 127 15.38 0.74 1.26
N GLY A 128 15.10 -0.42 1.85
CA GLY A 128 15.09 -0.61 3.30
C GLY A 128 16.46 -0.43 3.91
N LEU A 129 17.47 -1.00 3.26
CA LEU A 129 18.88 -0.88 3.59
C LEU A 129 19.33 0.59 3.56
N LYS A 130 19.11 1.29 2.44
CA LYS A 130 19.47 2.70 2.27
C LYS A 130 18.69 3.66 3.18
N ASN A 131 17.37 3.47 3.33
CA ASN A 131 16.53 4.31 4.18
C ASN A 131 16.95 4.18 5.65
N ALA A 132 17.21 2.96 6.14
CA ALA A 132 17.67 2.73 7.51
C ALA A 132 18.99 3.45 7.79
N TYR A 133 20.02 3.23 6.96
CA TYR A 133 21.31 3.92 7.11
C TYR A 133 21.16 5.45 7.08
N LYS A 134 20.40 6.01 6.13
CA LYS A 134 20.22 7.48 6.05
C LYS A 134 19.42 8.04 7.22
N GLY A 135 18.37 7.34 7.69
CA GLY A 135 17.64 7.71 8.90
C GLY A 135 18.52 7.67 10.15
N VAL A 136 19.35 6.62 10.31
CA VAL A 136 20.33 6.50 11.39
C VAL A 136 21.35 7.62 11.35
N ARG A 137 22.00 7.86 10.21
CA ARG A 137 23.00 8.93 10.02
C ARG A 137 22.40 10.30 10.34
N SER A 138 21.25 10.66 9.78
CA SER A 138 20.59 11.94 10.10
C SER A 138 20.19 12.07 11.56
N THR A 139 19.74 10.99 12.20
CA THR A 139 19.37 11.02 13.63
C THR A 139 20.58 11.17 14.55
N LEU A 140 21.68 10.47 14.26
CA LEU A 140 22.92 10.59 15.02
C LEU A 140 23.63 11.93 14.76
N GLN A 141 23.55 12.49 13.56
CA GLN A 141 24.02 13.86 13.27
C GLN A 141 23.24 14.92 14.06
N VAL A 142 21.90 14.80 14.17
CA VAL A 142 21.10 15.69 15.01
C VAL A 142 21.44 15.52 16.50
N ALA A 143 21.65 14.29 16.97
CA ALA A 143 22.08 14.03 18.35
C ALA A 143 23.49 14.60 18.66
N GLU A 144 24.42 14.50 17.72
CA GLU A 144 25.78 15.09 17.79
C GLU A 144 25.71 16.62 17.87
N LEU A 145 24.88 17.26 17.05
CA LEU A 145 24.65 18.72 17.08
C LEU A 145 23.96 19.21 18.37
N LEU A 146 23.19 18.36 19.05
CA LEU A 146 22.49 18.71 20.31
C LEU A 146 23.34 18.42 21.57
N ASN A 147 24.14 17.35 21.57
CA ASN A 147 24.93 16.93 22.73
C ASN A 147 26.42 17.34 22.66
N GLY A 148 26.91 17.81 21.51
CA GLY A 148 28.33 18.13 21.30
C GLY A 148 29.28 16.93 21.28
N GLN A 149 28.74 15.70 21.24
CA GLN A 149 29.52 14.46 21.22
C GLN A 149 29.62 13.90 19.80
N ASN A 150 30.82 13.52 19.36
CA ASN A 150 31.03 12.94 18.04
C ASN A 150 30.50 11.49 17.97
N LEU A 151 29.44 11.27 17.20
CA LEU A 151 28.76 9.98 17.02
C LEU A 151 29.03 9.35 15.64
N SER A 152 29.89 9.96 14.82
CA SER A 152 30.20 9.50 13.45
C SER A 152 30.62 8.03 13.36
N HIS A 153 31.41 7.55 14.33
CA HIS A 153 31.86 6.17 14.43
C HIS A 153 30.72 5.14 14.59
N LEU A 154 29.52 5.56 14.98
CA LEU A 154 28.33 4.70 15.11
C LEU A 154 27.48 4.65 13.83
N PHE A 155 27.68 5.55 12.85
CA PHE A 155 26.84 5.65 11.65
C PHE A 155 26.82 4.34 10.86
N VAL A 156 28.00 3.76 10.62
CA VAL A 156 28.17 2.50 9.86
C VAL A 156 27.62 1.29 10.62
N PRO A 157 28.08 0.94 11.84
CA PRO A 157 27.63 -0.29 12.52
C PRO A 157 26.12 -0.30 12.82
N ILE A 158 25.56 0.82 13.29
CA ILE A 158 24.11 0.91 13.57
C ILE A 158 23.31 0.94 12.25
N GLY A 159 23.81 1.65 11.23
CA GLY A 159 23.18 1.73 9.91
C GLY A 159 23.12 0.39 9.19
N VAL A 160 24.18 -0.42 9.26
CA VAL A 160 24.22 -1.78 8.70
C VAL A 160 23.31 -2.72 9.49
N LEU A 161 23.31 -2.68 10.82
CA LEU A 161 22.46 -3.52 11.66
C LEU A 161 20.96 -3.27 11.42
N LEU A 162 20.51 -2.02 11.52
CA LEU A 162 19.12 -1.65 11.26
C LEU A 162 18.76 -1.77 9.77
N GLY A 163 19.74 -1.64 8.87
CA GLY A 163 19.62 -1.95 7.45
C GLY A 163 19.31 -3.43 7.20
N GLY A 164 20.08 -4.35 7.77
CA GLY A 164 19.84 -5.80 7.68
C GLY A 164 18.49 -6.20 8.25
N LEU A 165 18.13 -5.69 9.43
CA LEU A 165 16.81 -5.89 10.03
C LEU A 165 15.68 -5.31 9.16
N SER A 166 15.89 -4.17 8.50
CA SER A 166 14.95 -3.57 7.53
C SER A 166 14.76 -4.43 6.27
N VAL A 167 15.82 -5.09 5.79
CA VAL A 167 15.74 -6.05 4.69
C VAL A 167 14.90 -7.28 5.08
N LEU A 168 15.22 -7.92 6.21
CA LEU A 168 14.47 -9.08 6.72
C LEU A 168 12.99 -8.74 6.94
N ASN A 169 12.72 -7.60 7.60
CA ASN A 169 11.37 -7.12 7.87
C ASN A 169 10.58 -6.90 6.57
N ARG A 170 11.18 -6.26 5.55
CA ARG A 170 10.50 -5.99 4.27
C ARG A 170 10.22 -7.24 3.46
N ILE A 171 11.13 -8.22 3.45
CA ILE A 171 10.91 -9.51 2.79
C ILE A 171 9.73 -10.24 3.46
N TRP A 172 9.74 -10.33 4.79
CA TRP A 172 8.66 -10.98 5.56
C TRP A 172 7.32 -10.26 5.40
N TYR A 173 7.27 -8.94 5.57
CA TYR A 173 6.05 -8.14 5.46
C TYR A 173 5.44 -8.22 4.06
N ARG A 174 6.26 -8.17 3.01
CA ARG A 174 5.81 -8.30 1.61
C ARG A 174 5.24 -9.69 1.33
N ARG A 175 5.85 -10.75 1.87
CA ARG A 175 5.29 -12.11 1.80
C ARG A 175 3.92 -12.16 2.47
N MET A 176 3.83 -11.71 3.72
CA MET A 176 2.59 -11.70 4.51
C MET A 176 1.46 -10.89 3.82
N LEU A 177 1.75 -9.72 3.26
CA LEU A 177 0.80 -8.93 2.47
C LEU A 177 0.36 -9.63 1.16
N THR A 178 1.20 -10.50 0.61
CA THR A 178 0.87 -11.29 -0.59
C THR A 178 -0.03 -12.47 -0.23
N GLU A 179 0.30 -13.19 0.85
CA GLU A 179 -0.56 -14.23 1.43
C GLU A 179 -1.95 -13.68 1.78
N ARG A 180 -2.03 -12.52 2.46
CA ARG A 180 -3.30 -11.85 2.77
C ARG A 180 -4.12 -11.49 1.53
N LYS A 181 -3.49 -11.01 0.46
CA LYS A 181 -4.19 -10.72 -0.80
C LYS A 181 -4.69 -11.98 -1.49
N SER A 182 -3.98 -13.11 -1.36
CA SER A 182 -4.48 -14.40 -1.81
C SER A 182 -5.72 -14.80 -1.00
N MET A 183 -5.68 -14.71 0.33
CA MET A 183 -6.85 -15.00 1.19
C MET A 183 -8.06 -14.12 0.84
N MET A 184 -7.85 -12.82 0.56
CA MET A 184 -8.93 -11.93 0.09
C MET A 184 -9.45 -12.29 -1.31
N LYS A 185 -8.58 -12.70 -2.25
CA LYS A 185 -9.01 -13.18 -3.59
C LYS A 185 -9.85 -14.45 -3.48
N GLU A 186 -9.42 -15.45 -2.72
CA GLU A 186 -10.16 -16.70 -2.56
C GLU A 186 -11.48 -16.48 -1.80
N ASN A 187 -11.49 -15.66 -0.75
CA ASN A 187 -12.72 -15.27 -0.06
C ASN A 187 -13.70 -14.52 -0.98
N ALA A 188 -13.21 -13.70 -1.91
CA ALA A 188 -14.06 -13.03 -2.91
C ALA A 188 -14.67 -14.03 -3.92
N LYS A 189 -13.93 -15.07 -4.34
CA LYS A 189 -14.48 -16.16 -5.17
C LYS A 189 -15.51 -16.98 -4.41
N LEU A 190 -15.22 -17.37 -3.17
CA LEU A 190 -16.09 -18.18 -2.31
C LEU A 190 -17.44 -17.47 -2.07
N LEU A 191 -17.42 -16.15 -1.88
CA LEU A 191 -18.63 -15.33 -1.82
C LEU A 191 -19.44 -15.36 -3.13
N GLU A 192 -18.77 -15.25 -4.27
CA GLU A 192 -19.36 -15.28 -5.61
C GLU A 192 -19.92 -16.67 -5.96
N GLU A 193 -19.29 -17.74 -5.45
CA GLU A 193 -19.76 -19.13 -5.51
C GLU A 193 -21.04 -19.32 -4.67
N ILE A 194 -21.05 -18.90 -3.40
CA ILE A 194 -22.21 -19.01 -2.50
C ILE A 194 -23.42 -18.22 -3.02
N GLN A 195 -23.19 -17.04 -3.62
CA GLN A 195 -24.26 -16.18 -4.14
C GLN A 195 -24.88 -16.69 -5.45
N ASN A 196 -24.07 -17.28 -6.34
CA ASN A 196 -24.54 -17.65 -7.68
C ASN A 196 -24.81 -19.15 -7.87
N SER A 197 -24.30 -20.02 -7.00
CA SER A 197 -24.48 -21.47 -7.14
C SER A 197 -25.93 -21.91 -6.87
N LYS A 198 -26.38 -22.86 -7.70
CA LYS A 198 -27.66 -23.57 -7.57
C LYS A 198 -27.49 -24.99 -7.00
N ASP A 199 -26.24 -25.45 -6.85
CA ASP A 199 -25.90 -26.82 -6.48
C ASP A 199 -25.62 -26.96 -4.96
N ILE A 200 -25.81 -25.87 -4.20
CA ILE A 200 -25.72 -25.86 -2.74
C ILE A 200 -27.02 -26.41 -2.16
N THR A 201 -26.92 -27.41 -1.29
CA THR A 201 -28.03 -28.03 -0.56
C THR A 201 -27.90 -27.74 0.93
N LEU A 202 -28.96 -28.00 1.71
CA LEU A 202 -28.89 -27.85 3.18
C LEU A 202 -27.85 -28.76 3.83
N ASP A 203 -27.51 -29.88 3.19
CA ASP A 203 -26.55 -30.87 3.70
C ASP A 203 -25.08 -30.51 3.42
N ASN A 204 -24.81 -29.70 2.39
CA ASN A 204 -23.44 -29.33 1.97
C ASN A 204 -23.09 -27.85 2.19
N ILE A 205 -24.03 -27.03 2.68
CA ILE A 205 -23.81 -25.59 2.82
C ILE A 205 -22.75 -25.25 3.89
N ASP A 206 -22.73 -25.98 5.00
CA ASP A 206 -21.81 -25.71 6.11
C ASP A 206 -20.33 -26.02 5.73
N ASP A 207 -20.09 -26.93 4.77
CA ASP A 207 -18.75 -27.19 4.17
C ASP A 207 -18.10 -25.90 3.62
N TYR A 208 -18.92 -24.91 3.21
CA TYR A 208 -18.40 -23.64 2.69
C TYR A 208 -17.82 -22.74 3.78
N LEU A 209 -18.15 -22.96 5.06
CA LEU A 209 -17.53 -22.25 6.18
C LEU A 209 -16.09 -22.70 6.42
N GLU A 210 -15.77 -23.98 6.20
CA GLU A 210 -14.40 -24.51 6.33
C GLU A 210 -13.46 -23.96 5.25
N LYS A 211 -14.01 -23.63 4.07
CA LYS A 211 -13.26 -23.02 2.95
C LYS A 211 -12.80 -21.57 3.24
N ILE A 212 -13.37 -20.89 4.26
CA ILE A 212 -13.10 -19.48 4.55
C ILE A 212 -11.64 -19.26 4.97
N GLN A 213 -10.90 -18.48 4.19
CA GLN A 213 -9.49 -18.22 4.44
C GLN A 213 -9.30 -17.24 5.61
N ARG A 214 -8.70 -17.75 6.70
CA ARG A 214 -8.50 -17.06 7.99
C ARG A 214 -7.01 -16.86 8.32
N GLN A 215 -6.64 -15.66 8.77
CA GLN A 215 -5.27 -15.33 9.19
C GLN A 215 -5.07 -15.64 10.69
N THR A 216 -4.01 -16.37 11.03
CA THR A 216 -3.72 -16.74 12.43
C THR A 216 -3.38 -15.52 13.29
N GLU A 217 -3.72 -15.57 14.58
CA GLU A 217 -3.48 -14.46 15.52
C GLU A 217 -1.99 -14.09 15.62
N ARG A 218 -1.10 -15.09 15.58
CA ARG A 218 0.36 -14.87 15.53
C ARG A 218 0.78 -14.08 14.29
N GLN A 219 0.19 -14.34 13.12
CA GLN A 219 0.48 -13.55 11.90
C GLN A 219 -0.04 -12.11 12.02
N LYS A 220 -1.19 -11.88 12.67
CA LYS A 220 -1.72 -10.52 12.91
C LYS A 220 -0.78 -9.70 13.80
N GLN A 221 -0.34 -10.30 14.92
CA GLN A 221 0.56 -9.64 15.88
C GLN A 221 1.94 -9.35 15.26
N LEU A 222 2.54 -10.33 14.56
CA LEU A 222 3.79 -10.13 13.81
C LEU A 222 3.63 -9.09 12.70
N GLY A 223 2.46 -9.03 12.03
CA GLY A 223 2.12 -8.00 11.05
C GLY A 223 2.19 -6.60 11.64
N LEU A 224 1.52 -6.37 12.77
CA LEU A 224 1.52 -5.08 13.48
C LEU A 224 2.92 -4.67 13.95
N LEU A 225 3.70 -5.60 14.50
CA LEU A 225 5.10 -5.34 14.88
C LEU A 225 5.98 -4.98 13.67
N SER A 226 5.81 -5.70 12.56
CA SER A 226 6.54 -5.49 11.31
C SER A 226 6.22 -4.14 10.65
N ALA A 227 4.94 -3.75 10.67
CA ALA A 227 4.50 -2.43 10.22
C ALA A 227 5.01 -1.30 11.13
N THR A 228 5.00 -1.51 12.45
CA THR A 228 5.55 -0.58 13.45
C THR A 228 7.05 -0.33 13.19
N TYR A 229 7.85 -1.39 13.00
CA TYR A 229 9.27 -1.28 12.63
C TYR A 229 9.46 -0.56 11.28
N GLY A 230 8.63 -0.87 10.29
CA GLY A 230 8.61 -0.17 9.01
C GLY A 230 8.36 1.34 9.15
N GLY A 231 7.46 1.73 10.07
CA GLY A 231 7.18 3.12 10.42
C GLY A 231 8.34 3.84 11.11
N ILE A 232 9.12 3.15 11.94
CA ILE A 232 10.35 3.70 12.54
C ILE A 232 11.37 4.00 11.41
N VAL A 233 11.66 3.02 10.56
CA VAL A 233 12.70 3.16 9.51
C VAL A 233 12.34 4.19 8.44
N ASP A 234 11.12 4.14 7.89
CA ASP A 234 10.69 5.16 6.92
C ASP A 234 10.51 6.54 7.60
N GLY A 235 10.07 6.56 8.87
CA GLY A 235 9.87 7.79 9.63
C GLY A 235 11.16 8.56 9.90
N LEU A 236 12.18 7.91 10.47
CA LEU A 236 13.49 8.55 10.70
C LEU A 236 14.10 9.08 9.39
N TYR A 237 13.99 8.30 8.31
CA TYR A 237 14.44 8.73 6.97
C TYR A 237 13.69 9.97 6.46
N LEU A 238 12.36 10.02 6.58
CA LEU A 238 11.54 11.10 5.99
C LEU A 238 11.52 12.38 6.84
N TYR A 239 11.38 12.29 8.17
CA TYR A 239 11.09 13.44 9.01
C TYR A 239 12.33 14.01 9.71
N VAL A 240 13.33 13.18 10.05
CA VAL A 240 14.60 13.65 10.61
C VAL A 240 15.57 14.06 9.48
N GLY A 241 15.57 13.33 8.37
CA GLY A 241 16.41 13.66 7.19
C GLY A 241 16.15 15.05 6.59
N VAL A 242 14.95 15.61 6.76
CA VAL A 242 14.59 16.98 6.33
C VAL A 242 15.36 18.06 7.11
N LEU A 243 15.76 17.79 8.36
CA LEU A 243 16.55 18.73 9.18
C LEU A 243 17.97 18.93 8.63
N GLY A 244 18.48 17.98 7.83
CA GLY A 244 19.78 18.09 7.16
C GLY A 244 19.82 19.00 5.93
N LEU A 245 18.70 19.66 5.57
CA LEU A 245 18.63 20.53 4.38
C LEU A 245 19.22 21.94 4.59
N CYS A 246 19.31 22.43 5.83
CA CYS A 246 19.93 23.72 6.12
C CYS A 246 20.49 23.79 7.55
N SER A 247 21.58 24.54 7.73
CA SER A 247 22.10 24.88 9.05
C SER A 247 21.10 25.76 9.81
N LEU A 248 20.42 25.19 10.80
CA LEU A 248 19.51 25.91 11.69
C LEU A 248 20.29 26.51 12.88
N SER A 249 19.82 27.65 13.40
CA SER A 249 20.27 28.13 14.72
C SER A 249 19.84 27.14 15.82
N PRO A 250 20.60 26.98 16.93
CA PRO A 250 20.29 25.94 17.92
C PRO A 250 18.84 25.95 18.45
N PRO A 251 18.21 27.12 18.76
CA PRO A 251 16.80 27.13 19.18
C PRO A 251 15.84 26.64 18.09
N ALA A 252 16.11 26.97 16.82
CA ALA A 252 15.31 26.49 15.69
C ALA A 252 15.54 25.00 15.44
N LEU A 253 16.78 24.50 15.58
CA LEU A 253 17.09 23.07 15.48
C LEU A 253 16.35 22.25 16.53
N VAL A 254 16.34 22.69 17.79
CA VAL A 254 15.57 22.06 18.88
C VAL A 254 14.07 22.04 18.55
N ALA A 255 13.49 23.19 18.19
CA ALA A 255 12.06 23.29 17.88
C ALA A 255 11.65 22.41 16.69
N MET A 256 12.41 22.43 15.60
CA MET A 256 12.14 21.59 14.42
C MET A 256 12.35 20.11 14.72
N SER A 257 13.33 19.74 15.57
CA SER A 257 13.53 18.36 16.02
C SER A 257 12.32 17.80 16.78
N VAL A 258 11.71 18.60 17.66
CA VAL A 258 10.48 18.20 18.38
C VAL A 258 9.33 17.91 17.40
N PHE A 259 9.13 18.76 16.38
CA PHE A 259 8.13 18.49 15.34
C PHE A 259 8.48 17.26 14.47
N SER A 260 9.76 17.05 14.13
CA SER A 260 10.19 15.83 13.44
C SER A 260 9.93 14.56 14.25
N PHE A 261 10.21 14.56 15.57
CA PHE A 261 9.88 13.42 16.44
C PHE A 261 8.36 13.18 16.55
N LEU A 262 7.55 14.25 16.62
CA LEU A 262 6.10 14.14 16.56
C LEU A 262 5.63 13.47 15.25
N TYR A 263 6.17 13.88 14.09
CA TYR A 263 5.87 13.23 12.82
C TYR A 263 6.36 11.77 12.75
N VAL A 264 7.51 11.42 13.34
CA VAL A 264 7.96 10.03 13.45
C VAL A 264 6.95 9.21 14.27
N ALA A 265 6.50 9.71 15.43
CA ALA A 265 5.50 9.02 16.26
C ALA A 265 4.17 8.82 15.52
N ILE A 266 3.68 9.82 14.81
CA ILE A 266 2.46 9.71 13.99
C ILE A 266 2.69 8.74 12.83
N SER A 267 3.84 8.80 12.15
CA SER A 267 4.19 7.90 11.04
C SER A 267 4.22 6.44 11.47
N ILE A 268 4.70 6.15 12.68
CA ILE A 268 4.62 4.82 13.30
C ILE A 268 3.15 4.44 13.51
N ALA A 269 2.38 5.28 14.20
CA ALA A 269 0.97 5.02 14.48
C ALA A 269 0.12 4.80 13.20
N THR A 270 0.37 5.57 12.14
CA THR A 270 -0.32 5.42 10.85
C THR A 270 0.11 4.17 10.10
N ARG A 271 1.38 3.72 10.19
CA ARG A 271 1.80 2.43 9.62
C ARG A 271 1.16 1.25 10.35
N THR A 272 1.12 1.29 11.68
CA THR A 272 0.43 0.28 12.48
C THR A 272 -1.08 0.28 12.19
N TYR A 273 -1.68 1.45 11.93
CA TYR A 273 -3.07 1.58 11.48
C TYR A 273 -3.31 1.05 10.05
N GLU A 274 -2.41 1.30 9.09
CA GLU A 274 -2.50 0.72 7.74
C GLU A 274 -2.57 -0.81 7.78
N GLU A 275 -1.72 -1.44 8.59
CA GLU A 275 -1.72 -2.88 8.78
C GLU A 275 -2.97 -3.39 9.52
N TYR A 276 -3.45 -2.66 10.53
CA TYR A 276 -4.71 -2.95 11.20
C TYR A 276 -5.91 -2.87 10.23
N ASP A 277 -5.96 -1.86 9.35
CA ASP A 277 -7.01 -1.73 8.33
C ASP A 277 -6.93 -2.86 7.29
N PHE A 278 -5.73 -3.30 6.88
CA PHE A 278 -5.60 -4.50 6.04
C PHE A 278 -6.08 -5.79 6.74
N GLN A 279 -5.83 -5.94 8.05
CA GLN A 279 -6.36 -7.07 8.83
C GLN A 279 -7.89 -6.99 8.95
N ARG A 280 -8.42 -5.80 9.23
CA ARG A 280 -9.85 -5.51 9.31
C ARG A 280 -10.55 -5.79 7.98
N LYS A 281 -9.96 -5.45 6.84
CA LYS A 281 -10.51 -5.75 5.50
C LYS A 281 -10.61 -7.24 5.19
N LEU A 282 -9.64 -8.05 5.63
CA LEU A 282 -9.77 -9.51 5.56
C LEU A 282 -10.91 -10.01 6.46
N PHE A 283 -11.08 -9.45 7.66
CA PHE A 283 -12.18 -9.81 8.57
C PHE A 283 -13.56 -9.37 8.05
N ILE A 284 -13.66 -8.19 7.41
CA ILE A 284 -14.84 -7.73 6.67
C ILE A 284 -15.19 -8.75 5.57
N ALA A 285 -14.21 -9.23 4.79
CA ALA A 285 -14.46 -10.24 3.76
C ALA A 285 -14.95 -11.59 4.34
N GLN A 286 -14.46 -12.00 5.51
CA GLN A 286 -14.91 -13.21 6.21
C GLN A 286 -16.35 -13.06 6.71
N ALA A 287 -16.65 -11.96 7.42
CA ALA A 287 -18.01 -11.67 7.89
C ALA A 287 -19.01 -11.51 6.72
N LYS A 288 -18.56 -10.98 5.57
CA LYS A 288 -19.35 -10.92 4.33
C LYS A 288 -19.73 -12.31 3.81
N ILE A 289 -18.84 -13.30 3.93
CA ILE A 289 -19.13 -14.70 3.58
C ILE A 289 -20.07 -15.33 4.63
N GLU A 290 -19.80 -15.18 5.92
CA GLU A 290 -20.63 -15.77 6.99
C GLU A 290 -22.09 -15.24 6.93
N LEU A 291 -22.27 -13.98 6.58
CA LEU A 291 -23.59 -13.38 6.33
C LEU A 291 -24.25 -13.95 5.06
N ALA A 292 -23.52 -14.05 3.95
CA ALA A 292 -24.04 -14.62 2.69
C ALA A 292 -24.37 -16.10 2.80
N HIS A 293 -23.59 -16.88 3.55
CA HIS A 293 -23.86 -18.26 3.92
C HIS A 293 -25.18 -18.38 4.70
N SER A 294 -25.37 -17.55 5.73
CA SER A 294 -26.59 -17.56 6.54
C SER A 294 -27.82 -17.17 5.71
N GLY A 295 -27.69 -16.15 4.84
CA GLY A 295 -28.74 -15.78 3.88
C GLY A 295 -29.07 -16.91 2.88
N LYS A 296 -28.04 -17.61 2.39
CA LYS A 296 -28.22 -18.78 1.50
C LYS A 296 -28.89 -19.96 2.22
N LYS A 297 -28.60 -20.16 3.51
CA LYS A 297 -29.25 -21.18 4.35
C LYS A 297 -30.74 -20.89 4.53
N ILE A 298 -31.11 -19.61 4.71
CA ILE A 298 -32.51 -19.17 4.76
C ILE A 298 -33.21 -19.39 3.41
N GLU A 299 -32.60 -19.04 2.27
CA GLU A 299 -33.15 -19.31 0.92
C GLU A 299 -33.49 -20.80 0.74
N LEU A 300 -32.55 -21.69 1.07
CA LEU A 300 -32.73 -23.14 0.96
C LEU A 300 -33.73 -23.71 1.97
N MET A 301 -33.83 -23.14 3.17
CA MET A 301 -34.84 -23.53 4.16
C MET A 301 -36.26 -23.16 3.71
N VAL A 302 -36.44 -21.99 3.08
CA VAL A 302 -37.76 -21.61 2.51
C VAL A 302 -38.14 -22.53 1.35
N GLU A 303 -37.20 -22.84 0.45
CA GLU A 303 -37.43 -23.85 -0.60
C GLU A 303 -37.83 -25.21 -0.03
N ALA A 304 -37.13 -25.69 1.00
CA ALA A 304 -37.44 -26.95 1.66
C ALA A 304 -38.82 -26.91 2.33
N LEU A 305 -39.16 -25.80 3.00
CA LEU A 305 -40.41 -25.63 3.72
C LEU A 305 -41.62 -25.56 2.76
N GLN A 306 -41.46 -24.96 1.58
CA GLN A 306 -42.45 -25.04 0.49
C GLN A 306 -42.61 -26.47 -0.05
N LYS A 307 -41.49 -27.19 -0.25
CA LYS A 307 -41.49 -28.60 -0.70
C LYS A 307 -42.12 -29.54 0.34
N VAL A 308 -42.02 -29.25 1.63
CA VAL A 308 -42.73 -29.99 2.70
C VAL A 308 -44.20 -29.58 2.77
N HIS A 309 -44.51 -28.27 2.76
CA HIS A 309 -45.88 -27.77 2.84
C HIS A 309 -46.77 -28.28 1.71
N SER A 310 -46.26 -28.29 0.47
CA SER A 310 -46.98 -28.83 -0.70
C SER A 310 -47.20 -30.35 -0.65
N LYS A 311 -46.43 -31.11 0.16
CA LYS A 311 -46.75 -32.51 0.50
C LYS A 311 -47.83 -32.59 1.58
N VAL A 312 -47.70 -31.83 2.67
CA VAL A 312 -48.68 -31.78 3.78
C VAL A 312 -50.06 -31.35 3.29
N ALA A 313 -50.15 -30.43 2.34
CA ALA A 313 -51.40 -30.00 1.71
C ALA A 313 -52.09 -31.12 0.91
N ARG A 314 -51.34 -32.12 0.41
CA ARG A 314 -51.84 -33.28 -0.33
C ARG A 314 -52.16 -34.47 0.58
N ASP A 315 -51.40 -34.65 1.66
CA ASP A 315 -51.54 -35.76 2.62
C ASP A 315 -51.61 -35.24 4.07
N SER A 316 -52.70 -34.52 4.38
CA SER A 316 -52.91 -33.83 5.66
C SER A 316 -53.13 -34.73 6.87
N LYS A 317 -53.12 -36.06 6.68
CA LYS A 317 -53.21 -37.07 7.76
C LYS A 317 -51.84 -37.59 8.20
N ASN A 318 -50.77 -37.23 7.48
CA ASN A 318 -49.46 -37.81 7.68
C ASN A 318 -48.68 -37.11 8.81
N CYS A 319 -48.78 -37.65 10.01
CA CYS A 319 -48.26 -37.04 11.23
C CYS A 319 -46.72 -36.80 11.18
N SER A 320 -45.96 -37.62 10.44
CA SER A 320 -44.51 -37.44 10.30
C SER A 320 -44.15 -36.22 9.44
N LEU A 321 -44.88 -35.95 8.34
CA LEU A 321 -44.67 -34.74 7.53
C LEU A 321 -44.99 -33.46 8.31
N LEU A 322 -45.96 -33.52 9.22
CA LEU A 322 -46.33 -32.39 10.08
C LEU A 322 -45.24 -32.14 11.15
N ALA A 323 -44.65 -33.20 11.71
CA ALA A 323 -43.48 -33.09 12.58
C ALA A 323 -42.21 -32.60 11.85
N GLU A 324 -41.99 -33.04 10.60
CA GLU A 324 -40.93 -32.55 9.70
C GLU A 324 -41.09 -31.04 9.45
N GLN A 325 -42.32 -30.59 9.13
CA GLN A 325 -42.64 -29.18 8.93
C GLN A 325 -42.35 -28.33 10.18
N LEU A 326 -42.75 -28.80 11.38
CA LEU A 326 -42.50 -28.09 12.64
C LEU A 326 -41.00 -27.97 12.96
N LYS A 327 -40.23 -29.06 12.80
CA LYS A 327 -38.77 -29.05 12.99
C LYS A 327 -38.06 -28.10 12.01
N LEU A 328 -38.56 -28.00 10.77
CA LEU A 328 -38.02 -27.12 9.76
C LEU A 328 -38.33 -25.64 10.03
N ILE A 329 -39.48 -25.33 10.64
CA ILE A 329 -39.80 -23.98 11.13
C ILE A 329 -38.86 -23.58 12.28
N GLU A 330 -38.67 -24.43 13.29
CA GLU A 330 -37.74 -24.16 14.40
C GLU A 330 -36.30 -23.90 13.92
N SER A 331 -35.84 -24.64 12.89
CA SER A 331 -34.52 -24.42 12.32
C SER A 331 -34.42 -23.17 11.44
N PHE A 332 -35.52 -22.76 10.79
CA PHE A 332 -35.63 -21.51 10.05
C PHE A 332 -35.58 -20.28 10.98
N GLU A 333 -36.32 -20.29 12.10
CA GLU A 333 -36.29 -19.20 13.08
C GLU A 333 -34.87 -19.02 13.66
N ARG A 334 -34.21 -20.12 14.05
CA ARG A 334 -32.81 -20.11 14.50
C ARG A 334 -31.83 -19.63 13.42
N ALA A 335 -32.09 -19.91 12.15
CA ALA A 335 -31.28 -19.39 11.04
C ALA A 335 -31.47 -17.88 10.81
N VAL A 336 -32.69 -17.36 11.03
CA VAL A 336 -33.01 -15.93 10.98
C VAL A 336 -32.34 -15.17 12.13
N GLU A 337 -32.41 -15.68 13.37
CA GLU A 337 -31.70 -15.10 14.52
C GLU A 337 -30.19 -15.01 14.26
N LEU A 338 -29.59 -16.10 13.77
CA LEU A 338 -28.16 -16.15 13.45
C LEU A 338 -27.80 -15.22 12.27
N PHE A 339 -28.67 -15.06 11.27
CA PHE A 339 -28.46 -14.09 10.20
C PHE A 339 -28.40 -12.65 10.72
N GLU A 340 -29.32 -12.24 11.61
CA GLU A 340 -29.28 -10.90 12.21
C GLU A 340 -28.07 -10.71 13.15
N GLU A 341 -27.66 -11.74 13.91
CA GLU A 341 -26.40 -11.70 14.68
C GLU A 341 -25.18 -11.47 13.75
N LYS A 342 -25.09 -12.21 12.64
CA LYS A 342 -24.02 -12.04 11.64
C LYS A 342 -24.10 -10.68 10.94
N ARG A 343 -25.30 -10.14 10.74
CA ARG A 343 -25.55 -8.81 10.15
C ARG A 343 -25.10 -7.70 11.07
N GLU A 344 -25.43 -7.75 12.36
CA GLU A 344 -24.96 -6.78 13.36
C GLU A 344 -23.44 -6.88 13.58
N ASN A 345 -22.88 -8.09 13.61
CA ASN A 345 -21.42 -8.29 13.61
C ASN A 345 -20.77 -7.63 12.38
N TYR A 346 -21.23 -7.94 11.16
CA TYR A 346 -20.73 -7.34 9.92
C TYR A 346 -20.84 -5.81 9.92
N ARG A 347 -21.94 -5.24 10.44
CA ARG A 347 -22.13 -3.79 10.62
C ARG A 347 -21.14 -3.19 11.63
N SER A 348 -20.93 -3.84 12.77
CA SER A 348 -20.00 -3.38 13.81
C SER A 348 -18.53 -3.36 13.34
N VAL A 349 -18.18 -4.26 12.39
CA VAL A 349 -16.83 -4.36 11.83
C VAL A 349 -16.62 -3.38 10.68
N THR A 350 -17.64 -3.20 9.81
CA THR A 350 -17.59 -2.28 8.66
C THR A 350 -17.68 -0.80 9.05
N THR A 351 -18.35 -0.49 10.15
CA THR A 351 -18.34 0.87 10.73
C THR A 351 -16.96 1.25 11.27
N LEU A 352 -16.60 2.53 11.10
CA LEU A 352 -15.32 3.05 11.57
C LEU A 352 -15.46 3.63 12.99
N SER A 353 -14.54 3.28 13.90
CA SER A 353 -14.48 3.92 15.23
C SER A 353 -13.90 5.33 15.15
N TYR A 354 -14.24 6.21 16.11
CA TYR A 354 -13.66 7.55 16.19
C TYR A 354 -12.12 7.56 16.31
N THR A 355 -11.52 6.58 16.98
CA THR A 355 -10.06 6.42 17.05
C THR A 355 -9.46 6.02 15.70
N SER A 356 -10.14 5.14 14.95
CA SER A 356 -9.78 4.82 13.56
C SER A 356 -9.93 6.04 12.64
N ALA A 357 -10.95 6.90 12.86
CA ALA A 357 -11.13 8.14 12.10
C ALA A 357 -10.00 9.15 12.35
N VAL A 358 -9.56 9.32 13.60
CA VAL A 358 -8.37 10.13 13.92
C VAL A 358 -7.14 9.58 13.21
N LEU A 359 -6.91 8.27 13.19
CA LEU A 359 -5.75 7.65 12.53
C LEU A 359 -5.84 7.73 10.99
N ALA A 360 -7.03 7.61 10.39
CA ALA A 360 -7.26 7.80 8.96
C ALA A 360 -7.04 9.25 8.52
N GLY A 361 -7.51 10.22 9.32
CA GLY A 361 -7.22 11.64 9.13
C GLY A 361 -5.73 11.98 9.29
N ALA A 362 -5.08 11.42 10.32
CA ALA A 362 -3.64 11.59 10.53
C ALA A 362 -2.82 11.02 9.36
N LYS A 363 -3.21 9.85 8.84
CA LYS A 363 -2.64 9.25 7.63
C LYS A 363 -2.81 10.17 6.42
N SER A 364 -4.04 10.66 6.15
CA SER A 364 -4.29 11.61 5.07
C SER A 364 -3.45 12.89 5.19
N GLY A 365 -3.27 13.40 6.41
CA GLY A 365 -2.40 14.53 6.72
C GLY A 365 -0.92 14.25 6.47
N LEU A 366 -0.41 13.06 6.80
CA LEU A 366 0.96 12.65 6.46
C LEU A 366 1.15 12.42 4.95
N TYR A 367 0.12 12.00 4.21
CA TYR A 367 0.17 11.97 2.74
C TYR A 367 0.28 13.40 2.17
N ALA A 368 -0.52 14.35 2.66
CA ALA A 368 -0.44 15.76 2.29
C ALA A 368 0.94 16.37 2.60
N TYR A 369 1.46 16.14 3.81
CA TYR A 369 2.81 16.59 4.19
C TYR A 369 3.90 15.89 3.37
N SER A 370 3.76 14.61 3.05
CA SER A 370 4.74 13.91 2.20
C SER A 370 4.81 14.53 0.80
N ALA A 371 3.68 14.96 0.24
CA ALA A 371 3.63 15.72 -1.00
C ALA A 371 4.31 17.10 -0.85
N LEU A 372 4.01 17.84 0.23
CA LEU A 372 4.67 19.12 0.56
C LEU A 372 6.19 18.97 0.70
N ALA A 373 6.67 18.00 1.48
CA ALA A 373 8.09 17.70 1.65
C ALA A 373 8.74 17.35 0.30
N SER A 374 8.04 16.65 -0.60
CA SER A 374 8.54 16.37 -1.95
C SER A 374 8.68 17.64 -2.81
N ILE A 375 7.74 18.58 -2.71
CA ILE A 375 7.86 19.91 -3.31
C ILE A 375 9.08 20.63 -2.74
N VAL A 376 9.29 20.59 -1.41
CA VAL A 376 10.42 21.25 -0.75
C VAL A 376 11.77 20.63 -1.11
N PHE A 377 11.87 19.30 -1.25
CA PHE A 377 13.07 18.65 -1.81
C PHE A 377 13.31 19.04 -3.28
N ALA A 378 12.26 19.22 -4.08
CA ALA A 378 12.39 19.69 -5.47
C ALA A 378 12.86 21.16 -5.53
N VAL A 379 12.27 22.05 -4.71
CA VAL A 379 12.72 23.44 -4.56
C VAL A 379 14.15 23.51 -4.06
N GLY A 380 14.52 22.70 -3.06
CA GLY A 380 15.91 22.61 -2.57
C GLY A 380 16.88 22.13 -3.66
N THR A 381 16.45 21.20 -4.51
CA THR A 381 17.24 20.80 -5.70
C THR A 381 17.41 21.99 -6.66
N ILE A 382 16.35 22.73 -6.96
CA ILE A 382 16.40 23.91 -7.85
C ILE A 382 17.27 25.03 -7.26
N LEU A 383 17.26 25.23 -5.94
CA LEU A 383 18.09 26.23 -5.27
C LEU A 383 19.57 25.84 -5.30
N VAL A 384 19.91 24.57 -5.05
CA VAL A 384 21.28 24.05 -5.25
C VAL A 384 21.73 24.23 -6.70
N LEU A 385 20.87 23.94 -7.68
CA LEU A 385 21.14 24.15 -9.11
C LEU A 385 21.25 25.64 -9.51
N ALA A 386 20.79 26.56 -8.66
CA ALA A 386 20.97 28.00 -8.82
C ALA A 386 22.14 28.55 -7.96
N SER A 387 22.89 27.69 -7.27
CA SER A 387 23.89 28.03 -6.26
C SER A 387 23.37 28.92 -5.11
N VAL A 388 22.06 28.87 -4.83
CA VAL A 388 21.39 29.65 -3.78
C VAL A 388 21.30 28.80 -2.50
N PRO A 389 21.76 29.30 -1.33
CA PRO A 389 21.64 28.58 -0.07
C PRO A 389 20.16 28.39 0.31
N PHE A 390 19.84 27.21 0.85
CA PHE A 390 18.46 26.87 1.20
C PHE A 390 17.93 27.79 2.32
N PRO A 391 16.84 28.58 2.12
CA PRO A 391 16.37 29.55 3.10
C PRO A 391 15.70 28.88 4.30
N PRO A 392 16.20 29.05 5.54
CA PRO A 392 15.65 28.36 6.72
C PRO A 392 14.17 28.64 6.99
N ALA A 393 13.69 29.83 6.64
CA ALA A 393 12.27 30.19 6.75
C ALA A 393 11.36 29.27 5.90
N LEU A 394 11.83 28.75 4.77
CA LEU A 394 11.08 27.80 3.93
C LEU A 394 10.99 26.41 4.58
N LEU A 395 12.04 25.99 5.31
CA LEU A 395 11.98 24.76 6.11
C LEU A 395 10.97 24.88 7.26
N ILE A 396 11.05 25.99 8.02
CA ILE A 396 10.19 26.25 9.18
C ILE A 396 8.72 26.32 8.73
N THR A 397 8.41 27.10 7.69
CA THR A 397 7.04 27.22 7.17
C THR A 397 6.50 25.89 6.61
N CYS A 398 7.34 25.08 5.96
CA CYS A 398 6.96 23.71 5.56
C CYS A 398 6.60 22.84 6.77
N ILE A 399 7.46 22.82 7.80
CA ILE A 399 7.26 22.02 9.01
C ILE A 399 6.00 22.48 9.77
N SER A 400 5.74 23.79 9.88
CA SER A 400 4.50 24.31 10.47
C SER A 400 3.25 23.99 9.64
N LEU A 401 3.31 24.11 8.31
CA LEU A 401 2.18 23.80 7.42
C LEU A 401 1.80 22.31 7.48
N GLY A 402 2.76 21.42 7.73
CA GLY A 402 2.48 20.01 8.02
C GLY A 402 1.59 19.77 9.25
N VAL A 403 1.77 20.57 10.31
CA VAL A 403 0.94 20.47 11.53
C VAL A 403 -0.49 20.95 11.23
N VAL A 404 -0.62 22.00 10.41
CA VAL A 404 -1.92 22.50 9.93
C VAL A 404 -2.63 21.44 9.08
N PHE A 405 -1.95 20.81 8.11
CA PHE A 405 -2.53 19.72 7.32
C PHE A 405 -2.93 18.52 8.17
N LEU A 406 -2.07 18.08 9.09
CA LEU A 406 -2.36 17.00 10.02
C LEU A 406 -3.64 17.28 10.82
N THR A 407 -3.71 18.44 11.46
CA THR A 407 -4.86 18.84 12.29
C THR A 407 -6.13 18.97 11.45
N ALA A 408 -6.05 19.57 10.26
CA ALA A 408 -7.18 19.72 9.36
C ALA A 408 -7.72 18.38 8.85
N PHE A 409 -6.86 17.44 8.44
CA PHE A 409 -7.31 16.13 7.97
C PHE A 409 -7.83 15.23 9.10
N ILE A 410 -7.30 15.34 10.33
CA ILE A 410 -7.89 14.71 11.53
C ILE A 410 -9.30 15.26 11.78
N ALA A 411 -9.47 16.58 11.82
CA ALA A 411 -10.77 17.21 12.07
C ALA A 411 -11.79 16.83 10.96
N HIS A 412 -11.41 16.93 9.69
CA HIS A 412 -12.21 16.53 8.54
C HIS A 412 -12.66 15.07 8.61
N SER A 413 -11.73 14.15 8.92
CA SER A 413 -12.06 12.72 9.03
C SER A 413 -13.03 12.44 10.17
N VAL A 414 -12.83 13.05 11.35
CA VAL A 414 -13.73 12.88 12.50
C VAL A 414 -15.11 13.47 12.24
N ILE A 415 -15.21 14.66 11.65
CA ILE A 415 -16.49 15.31 11.29
C ILE A 415 -17.26 14.47 10.27
N ASN A 416 -16.58 13.91 9.25
CA ASN A 416 -17.24 13.07 8.26
C ASN A 416 -17.63 11.69 8.81
N THR A 417 -16.82 11.08 9.69
CA THR A 417 -17.22 9.86 10.41
C THR A 417 -18.43 10.11 11.32
N TYR A 418 -18.48 11.25 12.03
CA TYR A 418 -19.66 11.63 12.83
C TYR A 418 -20.91 11.80 11.96
N ARG A 419 -20.82 12.56 10.86
CA ARG A 419 -21.92 12.72 9.88
C ARG A 419 -22.38 11.39 9.29
N HIS A 420 -21.44 10.48 8.99
CA HIS A 420 -21.75 9.14 8.52
C HIS A 420 -22.50 8.31 9.56
N HIS A 421 -22.02 8.27 10.82
CA HIS A 421 -22.75 7.59 11.91
C HIS A 421 -24.17 8.15 12.06
N CYS A 422 -24.37 9.47 12.09
CA CYS A 422 -25.72 10.06 12.20
C CYS A 422 -26.62 9.89 10.96
N LYS A 423 -26.07 9.56 9.78
CA LYS A 423 -26.84 9.11 8.59
C LYS A 423 -27.20 7.64 8.75
N GLN A 424 -26.20 6.82 9.04
CA GLN A 424 -26.32 5.37 9.16
C GLN A 424 -27.20 4.93 10.33
N GLU A 425 -27.25 5.69 11.42
CA GLU A 425 -28.14 5.46 12.57
C GLU A 425 -29.62 5.63 12.17
N LYS A 426 -29.94 6.65 11.37
CA LYS A 426 -31.30 6.85 10.82
C LYS A 426 -31.66 5.79 9.78
N GLU A 427 -30.69 5.36 8.98
CA GLU A 427 -30.85 4.25 8.04
C GLU A 427 -31.04 2.92 8.80
N ILE A 428 -30.34 2.70 9.92
CA ILE A 428 -30.57 1.58 10.85
C ILE A 428 -31.97 1.64 11.46
N GLU A 429 -32.46 2.80 11.89
CA GLU A 429 -33.81 2.95 12.45
C GLU A 429 -34.89 2.65 11.40
N ALA A 430 -34.73 3.14 10.17
CA ALA A 430 -35.64 2.87 9.06
C ALA A 430 -35.58 1.39 8.61
N GLU A 431 -34.38 0.82 8.45
CA GLU A 431 -34.19 -0.61 8.17
C GLU A 431 -34.79 -1.48 9.27
N ARG A 432 -34.56 -1.17 10.55
CA ARG A 432 -35.12 -1.92 11.69
C ARG A 432 -36.65 -1.84 11.77
N GLN A 433 -37.28 -0.82 11.20
CA GLN A 433 -38.74 -0.79 11.03
C GLN A 433 -39.16 -1.70 9.86
N ILE A 434 -38.59 -1.48 8.67
CA ILE A 434 -38.95 -2.19 7.43
C ILE A 434 -38.66 -3.70 7.51
N ASP A 435 -37.50 -4.08 8.04
CA ASP A 435 -37.09 -5.48 8.13
C ASP A 435 -37.82 -6.19 9.27
N LYS A 436 -38.12 -5.49 10.37
CA LYS A 436 -39.01 -6.03 11.41
C LYS A 436 -40.43 -6.23 10.86
N GLU A 437 -40.96 -5.31 10.06
CA GLU A 437 -42.23 -5.51 9.35
C GLU A 437 -42.16 -6.69 8.38
N LYS A 438 -41.12 -6.81 7.54
CA LYS A 438 -40.97 -7.92 6.58
C LYS A 438 -40.78 -9.27 7.27
N LEU A 439 -39.88 -9.39 8.23
CA LEU A 439 -39.61 -10.63 8.96
C LEU A 439 -40.79 -11.03 9.84
N SER A 440 -41.42 -10.08 10.54
CA SER A 440 -42.67 -10.38 11.27
C SER A 440 -43.84 -10.65 10.34
N HIS A 441 -43.88 -10.12 9.11
CA HIS A 441 -44.89 -10.49 8.10
C HIS A 441 -44.65 -11.90 7.55
N ILE A 442 -43.40 -12.30 7.31
CA ILE A 442 -43.05 -13.69 6.94
C ILE A 442 -43.43 -14.65 8.09
N GLN A 443 -43.03 -14.34 9.32
CA GLN A 443 -43.35 -15.14 10.51
C GLN A 443 -44.87 -15.20 10.75
N TRP A 444 -45.57 -14.06 10.65
CA TRP A 444 -47.04 -13.97 10.73
C TRP A 444 -47.76 -14.71 9.61
N LEU A 445 -47.23 -14.73 8.38
CA LEU A 445 -47.75 -15.56 7.29
C LEU A 445 -47.61 -17.05 7.61
N TYR A 446 -46.51 -17.48 8.23
CA TYR A 446 -46.33 -18.87 8.68
C TYR A 446 -47.23 -19.24 9.88
N ASP A 447 -47.33 -18.39 10.90
CA ASP A 447 -48.15 -18.60 12.09
C ASP A 447 -49.65 -18.59 11.77
N THR A 448 -50.11 -17.54 11.08
CA THR A 448 -51.53 -17.31 10.77
C THR A 448 -51.98 -18.20 9.63
N SER A 449 -51.13 -18.39 8.61
CA SER A 449 -51.47 -19.12 7.40
C SER A 449 -50.65 -20.40 7.23
N LYS A 450 -50.96 -21.37 8.11
CA LYS A 450 -50.81 -22.83 7.87
C LYS A 450 -51.54 -23.36 6.60
N LYS A 451 -51.90 -22.47 5.66
CA LYS A 451 -52.64 -22.71 4.40
C LYS A 451 -52.17 -21.87 3.20
N ASP A 452 -51.27 -20.88 3.37
CA ASP A 452 -50.92 -19.92 2.29
C ASP A 452 -49.41 -19.82 2.01
N VAL A 453 -48.58 -20.77 2.48
CA VAL A 453 -47.12 -20.80 2.23
C VAL A 453 -46.80 -20.81 0.72
N GLU A 454 -47.72 -21.30 -0.11
CA GLU A 454 -47.67 -21.32 -1.57
C GLU A 454 -47.65 -19.91 -2.22
N LYS A 455 -47.88 -18.83 -1.45
CA LYS A 455 -47.84 -17.43 -1.93
C LYS A 455 -46.52 -16.70 -1.71
N LEU A 456 -45.56 -17.24 -0.95
CA LEU A 456 -44.23 -16.63 -0.86
C LEU A 456 -43.41 -17.02 -2.10
N GLU A 457 -43.20 -16.09 -3.03
CA GLU A 457 -42.26 -16.34 -4.13
C GLU A 457 -40.81 -16.38 -3.60
N PRO A 458 -40.02 -17.45 -3.88
CA PRO A 458 -38.63 -17.55 -3.42
C PRO A 458 -37.76 -16.36 -3.85
N GLU A 459 -37.99 -15.81 -5.05
CA GLU A 459 -37.26 -14.66 -5.57
C GLU A 459 -37.52 -13.37 -4.77
N GLN A 460 -38.69 -13.22 -4.12
CA GLN A 460 -38.97 -12.08 -3.23
C GLN A 460 -38.17 -12.20 -1.93
N VAL A 461 -38.13 -13.39 -1.33
CA VAL A 461 -37.31 -13.68 -0.13
C VAL A 461 -35.82 -13.50 -0.44
N LYS A 462 -35.35 -14.06 -1.55
CA LYS A 462 -33.99 -13.90 -2.06
C LYS A 462 -33.62 -12.43 -2.27
N THR A 463 -34.51 -11.64 -2.87
CA THR A 463 -34.29 -10.19 -3.08
C THR A 463 -34.21 -9.44 -1.74
N ALA A 464 -35.10 -9.74 -0.79
CA ALA A 464 -35.05 -9.15 0.55
C ALA A 464 -33.74 -9.49 1.29
N ILE A 465 -33.25 -10.72 1.18
CA ILE A 465 -31.96 -11.15 1.74
C ILE A 465 -30.79 -10.44 1.04
N LEU A 466 -30.79 -10.35 -0.30
CA LEU A 466 -29.75 -9.67 -1.08
C LEU A 466 -29.66 -8.16 -0.76
N ASP A 467 -30.80 -7.48 -0.62
CA ASP A 467 -30.86 -6.08 -0.22
C ASP A 467 -30.47 -5.90 1.26
N GLY A 468 -30.93 -6.78 2.17
CA GLY A 468 -30.60 -6.74 3.60
C GLY A 468 -29.11 -6.94 3.92
N MET A 469 -28.35 -7.57 3.02
CA MET A 469 -26.90 -7.70 3.10
C MET A 469 -26.12 -6.43 2.68
N ALA A 470 -26.77 -5.49 1.98
CA ALA A 470 -26.09 -4.36 1.35
C ALA A 470 -25.79 -3.19 2.32
N ILE A 471 -24.75 -3.35 3.15
CA ILE A 471 -24.27 -2.27 4.04
C ILE A 471 -23.41 -1.26 3.27
N ASP A 472 -23.74 0.03 3.40
CA ASP A 472 -22.98 1.16 2.87
C ASP A 472 -21.57 1.23 3.52
N PRO A 473 -20.46 1.11 2.77
CA PRO A 473 -19.12 1.12 3.34
C PRO A 473 -18.71 2.54 3.79
N THR A 474 -17.84 2.62 4.80
CA THR A 474 -17.30 3.93 5.24
C THR A 474 -16.65 4.67 4.05
N PRO A 475 -16.95 5.97 3.82
CA PRO A 475 -16.48 6.73 2.67
C PRO A 475 -14.95 6.75 2.57
N GLN A 476 -14.43 6.56 1.36
CA GLN A 476 -13.00 6.49 1.08
C GLN A 476 -12.45 7.84 0.64
N PHE A 477 -11.36 8.30 1.26
CA PHE A 477 -10.80 9.62 0.99
C PHE A 477 -9.83 9.61 -0.22
N PHE A 478 -10.34 10.03 -1.39
CA PHE A 478 -9.56 10.16 -2.63
C PHE A 478 -8.30 11.04 -2.55
N PHE A 479 -8.16 11.85 -1.50
CA PHE A 479 -7.01 12.75 -1.30
C PHE A 479 -5.68 12.00 -1.22
N GLU A 480 -5.62 10.80 -0.63
CA GLU A 480 -4.39 10.02 -0.51
C GLU A 480 -3.76 9.70 -1.88
N GLU A 481 -4.59 9.35 -2.86
CA GLU A 481 -4.13 9.05 -4.21
C GLU A 481 -3.58 10.29 -4.93
N TRP A 482 -4.27 11.43 -4.82
CA TRP A 482 -3.80 12.69 -5.40
C TRP A 482 -2.51 13.19 -4.76
N PHE A 483 -2.37 13.05 -3.44
CA PHE A 483 -1.11 13.35 -2.77
C PHE A 483 0.00 12.38 -3.20
N GLU A 484 -0.27 11.08 -3.41
CA GLU A 484 0.71 10.15 -3.99
C GLU A 484 1.13 10.53 -5.42
N VAL A 485 0.24 11.13 -6.23
CA VAL A 485 0.57 11.69 -7.56
C VAL A 485 1.50 12.90 -7.43
N VAL A 486 1.12 13.91 -6.64
CA VAL A 486 1.94 15.13 -6.42
C VAL A 486 3.31 14.76 -5.82
N ARG A 487 3.31 13.93 -4.78
CA ARG A 487 4.52 13.39 -4.14
C ARG A 487 5.43 12.68 -5.14
N SER A 488 4.87 11.86 -6.03
CA SER A 488 5.62 11.14 -7.07
C SER A 488 6.17 12.06 -8.15
N PHE A 489 5.39 13.05 -8.59
CA PHE A 489 5.80 14.06 -9.57
C PHE A 489 7.04 14.83 -9.07
N PHE A 490 6.95 15.50 -7.91
CA PHE A 490 8.08 16.28 -7.38
C PHE A 490 9.26 15.39 -6.93
N SER A 491 9.02 14.14 -6.50
CA SER A 491 10.08 13.14 -6.30
C SER A 491 10.89 12.83 -7.57
N GLY A 492 10.38 13.16 -8.76
CA GLY A 492 11.09 13.00 -10.03
C GLY A 492 12.27 13.96 -10.19
N VAL A 493 12.17 15.19 -9.69
CA VAL A 493 13.22 16.22 -9.82
C VAL A 493 14.53 15.74 -9.20
N GLY A 494 14.52 15.47 -7.88
CA GLY A 494 15.68 14.94 -7.14
C GLY A 494 16.06 13.49 -7.48
N LYS A 495 15.39 12.85 -8.45
CA LYS A 495 15.81 11.58 -9.07
C LYS A 495 16.52 11.81 -10.41
N GLY A 496 16.07 12.79 -11.19
CA GLY A 496 16.69 13.17 -12.45
C GLY A 496 18.14 13.63 -12.28
N THR A 497 18.43 14.42 -11.25
CA THR A 497 19.80 14.79 -10.85
C THR A 497 20.67 13.55 -10.66
N LYS A 498 20.22 12.61 -9.80
CA LYS A 498 20.96 11.37 -9.47
C LYS A 498 21.22 10.46 -10.68
N ALA A 499 20.33 10.48 -11.67
CA ALA A 499 20.54 9.76 -12.92
C ALA A 499 21.67 10.39 -13.77
N VAL A 500 21.76 11.72 -13.78
CA VAL A 500 22.82 12.45 -14.50
C VAL A 500 24.15 12.41 -13.76
N SER A 501 24.18 12.53 -12.43
CA SER A 501 25.40 12.33 -11.62
C SER A 501 26.06 10.97 -11.90
N LEU A 502 25.27 9.91 -12.19
CA LEU A 502 25.84 8.62 -12.58
C LEU A 502 26.31 8.56 -14.04
N MET A 503 25.56 9.15 -14.97
CA MET A 503 25.83 9.05 -16.41
C MET A 503 26.84 10.08 -16.93
N MET A 504 27.07 11.16 -16.19
CA MET A 504 27.86 12.33 -16.60
C MET A 504 28.81 12.79 -15.49
N ASN A 505 29.25 11.85 -14.64
CA ASN A 505 30.25 12.08 -13.60
C ASN A 505 31.53 12.74 -14.18
N SER A 506 31.88 12.43 -15.44
CA SER A 506 33.01 13.03 -16.19
C SER A 506 32.81 14.48 -16.63
N LEU A 507 31.67 15.09 -16.28
CA LEU A 507 31.39 16.52 -16.44
C LEU A 507 31.33 17.27 -15.10
N GLU A 508 31.64 16.63 -13.98
CA GLU A 508 31.88 17.32 -12.70
C GLU A 508 33.30 17.93 -12.71
N VAL A 509 33.48 19.08 -12.07
CA VAL A 509 34.72 19.87 -12.09
C VAL A 509 35.22 20.08 -10.65
N PRO A 510 36.51 19.85 -10.35
CA PRO A 510 37.07 20.08 -9.03
C PRO A 510 37.15 21.58 -8.68
N ASP A 511 36.88 21.93 -7.43
CA ASP A 511 37.15 23.26 -6.86
C ASP A 511 38.61 23.41 -6.37
N ASP A 512 38.94 24.58 -5.83
CA ASP A 512 40.26 24.90 -5.27
C ASP A 512 40.72 23.98 -4.11
N LYS A 513 39.84 23.10 -3.61
CA LYS A 513 40.11 22.11 -2.56
C LYS A 513 40.13 20.68 -3.07
N GLY A 514 39.80 20.46 -4.35
CA GLY A 514 39.69 19.15 -4.99
C GLY A 514 38.32 18.48 -4.83
N HIS A 515 37.28 19.17 -4.34
CA HIS A 515 35.92 18.62 -4.29
C HIS A 515 35.22 18.79 -5.64
N TYR A 516 34.51 17.77 -6.11
CA TYR A 516 33.85 17.79 -7.42
C TYR A 516 32.46 18.41 -7.38
N HIS A 517 32.17 19.32 -8.33
CA HIS A 517 30.89 20.05 -8.45
C HIS A 517 30.29 19.96 -9.85
N GLU A 518 28.96 20.08 -9.96
CA GLU A 518 28.21 19.94 -11.22
C GLU A 518 28.51 21.11 -12.20
N SER A 519 29.04 20.82 -13.40
CA SER A 519 29.33 21.87 -14.39
C SER A 519 28.08 22.38 -15.12
N LEU A 520 28.13 23.59 -15.66
CA LEU A 520 27.00 24.24 -16.38
C LEU A 520 26.39 23.37 -17.49
N ILE A 521 27.18 22.52 -18.16
CA ILE A 521 26.69 21.58 -19.17
C ILE A 521 25.88 20.46 -18.51
N MET A 522 26.41 19.88 -17.43
CA MET A 522 25.74 18.87 -16.61
C MET A 522 24.42 19.39 -16.03
N MET A 523 24.36 20.66 -15.59
CA MET A 523 23.13 21.32 -15.12
C MET A 523 22.01 21.27 -16.17
N GLY A 524 22.33 21.49 -17.45
CA GLY A 524 21.36 21.38 -18.55
C GLY A 524 20.79 19.97 -18.69
N PHE A 525 21.64 18.94 -18.58
CA PHE A 525 21.20 17.55 -18.58
C PHE A 525 20.41 17.18 -17.33
N ILE A 526 20.78 17.70 -16.15
CA ILE A 526 20.01 17.54 -14.90
C ILE A 526 18.60 18.08 -15.06
N ALA A 527 18.42 19.27 -15.64
CA ALA A 527 17.10 19.86 -15.86
C ALA A 527 16.22 19.01 -16.81
N VAL A 528 16.77 18.53 -17.93
CA VAL A 528 16.06 17.65 -18.87
C VAL A 528 15.71 16.30 -18.22
N SER A 529 16.66 15.70 -17.50
CA SER A 529 16.45 14.44 -16.77
C SER A 529 15.39 14.58 -15.68
N ALA A 530 15.43 15.67 -14.90
CA ALA A 530 14.45 16.00 -13.87
C ALA A 530 13.04 16.13 -14.46
N PHE A 531 12.88 16.80 -15.60
CA PHE A 531 11.60 16.93 -16.31
C PHE A 531 11.05 15.55 -16.75
N ILE A 532 11.88 14.72 -17.40
CA ILE A 532 11.50 13.37 -17.86
C ILE A 532 11.09 12.48 -16.67
N HIS A 533 11.88 12.47 -15.59
CA HIS A 533 11.55 11.71 -14.37
C HIS A 533 10.26 12.21 -13.72
N THR A 534 10.06 13.52 -13.63
CA THR A 534 8.88 14.16 -13.04
C THR A 534 7.59 13.75 -13.76
N ILE A 535 7.57 13.80 -15.09
CA ILE A 535 6.44 13.33 -15.91
C ILE A 535 6.23 11.83 -15.73
N ALA A 536 7.27 11.01 -15.89
CA ALA A 536 7.15 9.56 -15.84
C ALA A 536 6.65 9.06 -14.47
N PHE A 537 7.10 9.66 -13.36
CA PHE A 537 6.68 9.29 -12.02
C PHE A 537 5.27 9.77 -11.70
N GLY A 538 4.90 11.01 -12.08
CA GLY A 538 3.55 11.54 -11.92
C GLY A 538 2.51 10.75 -12.71
N LEU A 539 2.74 10.54 -14.01
CA LEU A 539 1.84 9.74 -14.86
C LEU A 539 1.72 8.29 -14.39
N ARG A 540 2.81 7.68 -13.90
CA ARG A 540 2.78 6.32 -13.35
C ARG A 540 1.98 6.24 -12.03
N ALA A 541 2.05 7.27 -11.19
CA ALA A 541 1.22 7.35 -9.99
C ALA A 541 -0.26 7.52 -10.37
N TYR A 542 -0.57 8.43 -11.29
CA TYR A 542 -1.93 8.66 -11.79
C TYR A 542 -2.52 7.39 -12.45
N ALA A 543 -1.73 6.65 -13.21
CA ALA A 543 -2.11 5.36 -13.78
C ALA A 543 -2.45 4.27 -12.73
N ARG A 544 -2.07 4.43 -11.45
CA ARG A 544 -2.46 3.48 -10.39
C ARG A 544 -3.89 3.70 -9.91
N MET A 545 -4.39 4.94 -9.96
CA MET A 545 -5.80 5.27 -9.71
C MET A 545 -6.71 4.52 -10.70
N GLY A 546 -6.21 4.22 -11.90
CA GLY A 546 -6.88 3.48 -12.97
C GLY A 546 -7.06 1.98 -12.75
N ARG A 547 -6.84 1.48 -11.52
CA ARG A 547 -7.00 0.07 -11.14
C ARG A 547 -8.39 -0.17 -10.56
N ASP A 548 -8.92 -1.36 -10.77
CA ASP A 548 -10.16 -1.78 -10.14
C ASP A 548 -9.93 -2.09 -8.64
N PRO A 549 -10.90 -1.81 -7.74
CA PRO A 549 -10.76 -2.04 -6.31
C PRO A 549 -10.66 -3.52 -5.96
N LEU A 550 -9.94 -3.85 -4.89
CA LEU A 550 -9.80 -5.23 -4.40
C LEU A 550 -11.08 -5.77 -3.75
N GLU A 551 -11.97 -4.89 -3.31
CA GLU A 551 -13.24 -5.23 -2.69
C GLU A 551 -14.37 -5.05 -3.71
N LYS A 552 -14.93 -6.16 -4.20
CA LYS A 552 -16.22 -6.13 -4.92
C LYS A 552 -17.34 -5.77 -3.90
N PRO A 553 -18.29 -4.88 -4.23
CA PRO A 553 -19.51 -4.69 -3.43
C PRO A 553 -20.35 -5.98 -3.38
N PHE A 554 -21.50 -5.96 -2.70
CA PHE A 554 -22.50 -7.01 -2.93
C PHE A 554 -23.05 -6.90 -4.36
N ILE A 555 -23.34 -8.04 -5.00
CA ILE A 555 -24.09 -8.06 -6.26
C ILE A 555 -25.56 -7.87 -5.90
N THR A 556 -26.00 -6.61 -5.82
CA THR A 556 -27.41 -6.28 -5.63
C THR A 556 -28.12 -6.24 -6.98
N ASN A 557 -29.25 -6.92 -7.10
CA ASN A 557 -30.13 -6.85 -8.27
C ASN A 557 -30.93 -5.53 -8.33
N LYS A 558 -30.48 -4.49 -7.62
CA LYS A 558 -31.12 -3.19 -7.54
C LYS A 558 -30.97 -2.49 -8.89
N ARG A 559 -31.95 -2.76 -9.76
CA ARG A 559 -32.14 -2.13 -11.07
C ARG A 559 -31.90 -0.63 -10.89
N ARG A 560 -30.80 -0.11 -11.46
CA ARG A 560 -30.56 1.33 -11.47
C ARG A 560 -31.69 1.94 -12.29
N GLU A 561 -32.68 2.47 -11.60
CA GLU A 561 -33.58 3.46 -12.15
C GLU A 561 -32.68 4.59 -12.63
N SER A 562 -32.50 4.65 -13.95
CA SER A 562 -31.79 5.74 -14.58
C SER A 562 -32.66 6.97 -14.37
N THR A 563 -32.31 7.79 -13.36
CA THR A 563 -32.86 9.13 -13.20
C THR A 563 -32.61 9.87 -14.49
N CYS A 564 -33.62 9.87 -15.35
CA CYS A 564 -33.58 10.55 -16.62
C CYS A 564 -33.78 12.02 -16.31
N GLU A 565 -32.68 12.70 -15.96
CA GLU A 565 -32.58 14.15 -15.96
C GLU A 565 -32.93 14.61 -17.37
N SER A 566 -34.23 14.83 -17.60
CA SER A 566 -34.77 15.23 -18.89
C SER A 566 -34.11 16.55 -19.25
N SER A 567 -33.25 16.52 -20.26
CA SER A 567 -32.49 17.67 -20.72
C SER A 567 -33.46 18.70 -21.30
N LEU A 568 -33.93 19.60 -20.42
CA LEU A 568 -34.86 20.67 -20.72
C LEU A 568 -34.09 21.77 -21.47
N PHE A 569 -33.80 21.47 -22.73
CA PHE A 569 -33.24 22.42 -23.68
C PHE A 569 -34.23 23.56 -23.91
N LEU A 570 -33.71 24.78 -23.93
CA LEU A 570 -34.48 25.94 -24.37
C LEU A 570 -34.77 25.82 -25.87
N THR A 571 -36.05 25.92 -26.23
CA THR A 571 -36.47 26.69 -27.41
C THR A 571 -36.05 28.15 -27.20
N ASP A 572 -35.67 28.94 -28.19
CA ASP A 572 -36.27 29.07 -29.52
C ASP A 572 -35.31 29.77 -30.51
N THR A 573 -35.76 30.06 -31.72
CA THR A 573 -35.07 30.68 -32.89
C THR A 573 -34.06 29.75 -33.59
N GLY A 574 -34.20 29.42 -34.89
CA GLY A 574 -35.37 29.49 -35.78
C GLY A 574 -35.05 30.03 -37.18
N GLU A 575 -35.27 29.21 -38.21
CA GLU A 575 -35.51 29.62 -39.60
C GLU A 575 -36.06 28.43 -40.43
N CYS A 576 -36.62 28.68 -41.61
CA CYS A 576 -37.47 27.70 -42.33
C CYS A 576 -36.92 27.29 -43.70
N SER A 577 -37.04 26.00 -44.07
CA SER A 577 -37.65 25.58 -45.35
C SER A 577 -37.85 24.05 -45.45
N PRO A 578 -38.85 23.56 -46.22
CA PRO A 578 -39.15 22.13 -46.37
C PRO A 578 -38.64 21.53 -47.70
N ASN A 579 -38.52 20.20 -47.78
CA ASN A 579 -39.30 19.36 -48.71
C ASN A 579 -38.85 17.88 -48.71
N SER A 580 -39.78 17.02 -49.15
CA SER A 580 -39.62 15.61 -49.56
C SER A 580 -39.22 14.56 -48.50
N ASP A 581 -39.50 13.27 -48.70
CA ASP A 581 -40.76 12.57 -49.07
C ASP A 581 -40.48 11.05 -49.15
N PHE A 582 -41.54 10.25 -48.97
CA PHE A 582 -41.73 8.87 -49.47
C PHE A 582 -40.94 7.65 -48.92
N MET A 583 -41.73 6.60 -48.64
CA MET A 583 -41.49 5.13 -48.58
C MET A 583 -40.44 4.56 -47.60
N ASN A 584 -40.71 3.57 -46.73
CA ASN A 584 -41.72 2.50 -46.57
C ASN A 584 -41.41 1.14 -47.26
N CYS A 585 -41.79 0.04 -46.58
CA CYS A 585 -41.69 -1.39 -46.95
C CYS A 585 -40.27 -2.02 -47.02
N ASP A 586 -40.05 -3.33 -46.74
CA ASP A 586 -40.74 -4.27 -45.82
C ASP A 586 -39.92 -5.58 -45.67
N SER A 587 -40.30 -6.44 -44.71
CA SER A 587 -40.19 -7.92 -44.69
C SER A 587 -38.83 -8.69 -44.73
N GLU A 588 -38.70 -9.61 -43.75
CA GLU A 588 -38.24 -11.03 -43.89
C GLU A 588 -36.76 -11.35 -44.25
N GLN A 589 -36.14 -12.51 -43.95
CA GLN A 589 -36.42 -13.62 -43.00
C GLN A 589 -35.11 -14.39 -42.65
N GLN A 590 -35.06 -14.96 -41.43
CA GLN A 590 -34.33 -16.19 -41.01
C GLN A 590 -32.78 -16.38 -41.14
N LEU A 591 -32.28 -17.25 -40.24
CA LEU A 591 -30.94 -17.87 -40.10
C LEU A 591 -30.73 -19.03 -41.14
N PRO A 592 -29.55 -19.70 -41.31
CA PRO A 592 -28.54 -20.01 -40.28
C PRO A 592 -27.03 -20.16 -40.68
N SER A 593 -26.21 -20.35 -39.63
CA SER A 593 -25.03 -21.24 -39.47
C SER A 593 -23.84 -21.30 -40.47
N GLU A 594 -22.65 -21.05 -39.89
CA GLU A 594 -21.40 -21.83 -39.98
C GLU A 594 -20.48 -21.90 -41.23
N ASN A 595 -19.20 -21.66 -40.91
CA ASN A 595 -17.97 -22.33 -41.38
C ASN A 595 -17.26 -21.96 -42.70
N GLN A 596 -15.94 -21.77 -42.51
CA GLN A 596 -14.80 -22.00 -43.40
C GLN A 596 -14.74 -21.30 -44.77
N PHE A 597 -13.63 -20.57 -44.96
CA PHE A 597 -13.02 -20.39 -46.28
C PHE A 597 -11.52 -20.65 -46.17
N HIS A 598 -10.94 -21.27 -47.20
CA HIS A 598 -9.55 -21.71 -47.23
C HIS A 598 -8.90 -21.30 -48.57
N ASP A 599 -7.57 -21.17 -48.54
CA ASP A 599 -6.64 -21.64 -49.57
C ASP A 599 -6.12 -20.77 -50.74
N LEU A 600 -4.92 -21.22 -51.19
CA LEU A 600 -4.24 -21.06 -52.48
C LEU A 600 -3.54 -19.74 -52.87
N ARG A 601 -2.24 -19.69 -52.53
CA ARG A 601 -1.08 -19.83 -53.46
C ARG A 601 0.21 -19.92 -52.63
N GLY A 602 1.30 -20.58 -53.03
CA GLY A 602 1.57 -21.44 -54.21
C GLY A 602 3.07 -21.84 -54.18
N THR A 603 3.40 -23.09 -54.48
CA THR A 603 4.73 -23.69 -54.20
C THR A 603 5.76 -23.59 -55.32
N GLU A 604 7.05 -23.48 -54.97
CA GLU A 604 8.15 -24.06 -55.76
C GLU A 604 9.36 -24.41 -54.85
N THR A 605 10.25 -25.30 -55.28
CA THR A 605 11.22 -26.01 -54.40
C THR A 605 12.58 -26.29 -55.05
N ALA A 606 13.70 -26.06 -54.35
CA ALA A 606 15.00 -26.66 -54.69
C ALA A 606 16.04 -26.71 -53.55
N HIS A 607 16.54 -27.93 -53.27
CA HIS A 607 17.90 -28.35 -52.85
C HIS A 607 18.74 -27.72 -51.70
N LEU A 608 19.19 -28.65 -50.83
CA LEU A 608 20.32 -28.67 -49.87
C LEU A 608 21.71 -28.50 -50.55
N PRO A 609 22.81 -28.07 -49.86
CA PRO A 609 23.49 -28.85 -48.79
C PRO A 609 24.08 -28.06 -47.57
N PRO A 610 24.69 -28.73 -46.55
CA PRO A 610 25.01 -28.15 -45.22
C PRO A 610 26.52 -28.08 -44.86
N VAL A 611 26.84 -28.02 -43.54
CA VAL A 611 28.17 -28.05 -42.86
C VAL A 611 29.01 -26.75 -43.05
N THR A 612 29.93 -26.25 -42.19
CA THR A 612 30.67 -26.77 -41.02
C THR A 612 31.08 -25.66 -40.00
N LYS A 613 31.51 -26.03 -38.79
CA LYS A 613 32.29 -25.17 -37.87
C LYS A 613 33.74 -24.97 -38.37
N PRO A 614 34.44 -23.90 -37.98
CA PRO A 614 35.90 -23.85 -37.90
C PRO A 614 36.42 -23.81 -36.44
N ALA A 615 37.75 -23.96 -36.27
CA ALA A 615 38.45 -23.98 -34.99
C ALA A 615 39.68 -23.03 -34.98
N LEU A 616 40.62 -23.25 -34.05
CA LEU A 616 41.67 -22.33 -33.61
C LEU A 616 42.85 -22.04 -34.59
N THR A 617 43.66 -21.06 -34.16
CA THR A 617 45.13 -20.88 -34.33
C THR A 617 45.69 -20.05 -35.52
N PRO A 618 46.85 -19.36 -35.33
CA PRO A 618 47.29 -18.19 -36.12
C PRO A 618 48.36 -18.52 -37.19
N PRO A 619 48.96 -17.52 -37.89
CA PRO A 619 50.31 -17.07 -37.46
C PRO A 619 50.74 -15.61 -37.82
N HIS A 620 51.98 -15.29 -37.45
CA HIS A 620 52.94 -14.31 -38.01
C HIS A 620 52.96 -12.81 -37.62
N THR A 621 53.93 -12.55 -36.73
CA THR A 621 54.91 -11.45 -36.69
C THR A 621 55.24 -10.72 -38.01
N SER A 622 55.54 -9.42 -37.90
CA SER A 622 56.55 -8.73 -38.74
C SER A 622 57.31 -7.70 -37.90
N ILE A 623 58.52 -7.30 -38.33
CA ILE A 623 59.47 -6.47 -37.58
C ILE A 623 59.97 -5.35 -38.51
N ILE A 624 59.89 -4.07 -38.10
CA ILE A 624 60.66 -2.96 -38.68
C ILE A 624 61.21 -2.05 -37.57
N SER A 625 62.43 -1.56 -37.82
CA SER A 625 63.40 -0.82 -37.00
C SER A 625 62.95 0.49 -36.34
N GLY A 626 63.73 0.94 -35.33
CA GLY A 626 63.87 2.36 -34.92
C GLY A 626 64.75 3.17 -35.91
N PRO A 627 65.50 4.24 -35.51
CA PRO A 627 66.03 4.60 -34.18
C PRO A 627 65.50 5.98 -33.67
N GLY A 628 65.93 6.56 -32.54
CA GLY A 628 66.79 6.12 -31.42
C GLY A 628 67.50 7.29 -30.70
N GLY A 629 68.06 7.02 -29.51
CA GLY A 629 68.77 8.01 -28.67
C GLY A 629 67.92 8.62 -27.54
N GLN A 630 68.46 8.95 -26.36
CA GLN A 630 69.82 8.67 -25.84
C GLN A 630 69.82 8.70 -24.29
N ILE A 631 70.68 7.91 -23.65
CA ILE A 631 70.83 7.79 -22.17
C ILE A 631 72.21 8.31 -21.76
N PRO A 632 72.32 9.03 -20.64
CA PRO A 632 73.20 8.60 -19.53
C PRO A 632 72.38 8.56 -18.21
N GLN A 633 72.51 7.61 -17.27
CA GLN A 633 73.70 7.11 -16.54
C GLN A 633 74.43 8.24 -15.76
N SER A 634 74.92 8.06 -14.51
CA SER A 634 75.36 6.82 -13.85
C SER A 634 75.49 6.89 -12.31
N TYR A 635 75.39 5.72 -11.62
CA TYR A 635 76.00 5.36 -10.31
C TYR A 635 75.53 6.09 -9.01
N ALA A 636 75.68 5.52 -7.79
CA ALA A 636 76.46 4.34 -7.35
C ALA A 636 75.82 3.50 -6.19
N MET A 637 76.22 2.22 -6.11
CA MET A 637 76.49 1.35 -4.91
C MET A 637 75.53 1.37 -3.69
N GLU A 638 74.83 0.27 -3.32
CA GLU A 638 75.25 -1.05 -2.75
C GLU A 638 75.33 -1.09 -1.21
N PRO A 639 75.13 -2.25 -0.51
CA PRO A 639 74.48 -3.53 -0.89
C PRO A 639 73.31 -3.85 0.11
N GLU A 640 72.95 -5.01 0.69
CA GLU A 640 73.38 -6.44 0.75
C GLU A 640 72.24 -7.30 1.44
N GLN A 641 72.45 -8.62 1.66
CA GLN A 641 71.77 -9.54 2.63
C GLN A 641 70.28 -9.90 2.49
N THR A 642 70.01 -10.63 1.40
CA THR A 642 69.23 -11.88 1.34
C THR A 642 69.82 -13.02 2.21
N PRO A 643 69.33 -14.30 2.22
CA PRO A 643 68.03 -14.96 1.92
C PRO A 643 67.62 -15.90 3.13
N PRO A 644 67.00 -17.12 3.05
CA PRO A 644 66.30 -17.84 1.97
C PRO A 644 64.94 -18.51 2.32
N SER A 645 64.32 -19.08 1.28
CA SER A 645 63.08 -19.87 1.29
C SER A 645 63.30 -21.34 0.87
N ARG A 646 62.44 -22.26 1.32
CA ARG A 646 62.05 -23.60 0.77
C ARG A 646 60.87 -24.13 1.64
N ILE A 647 59.81 -24.83 1.22
CA ILE A 647 59.44 -25.79 0.14
C ILE A 647 59.37 -27.27 0.62
N MET A 648 58.15 -27.83 0.50
CA MET A 648 57.69 -29.24 0.43
C MET A 648 57.68 -30.19 1.66
N GLU A 649 56.47 -30.74 1.86
CA GLU A 649 56.06 -32.15 2.12
C GLU A 649 56.79 -33.06 3.14
N SER A 650 56.03 -33.50 4.15
CA SER A 650 55.81 -34.94 4.46
C SER A 650 54.81 -35.13 5.62
N GLY A 651 54.17 -36.31 5.68
CA GLY A 651 53.50 -36.85 6.88
C GLY A 651 53.99 -38.29 7.12
N PRO A 652 53.25 -39.18 7.80
CA PRO A 652 52.06 -38.99 8.64
C PRO A 652 52.26 -39.55 10.08
N ALA A 653 51.26 -39.41 10.96
CA ALA A 653 51.21 -40.15 12.23
C ALA A 653 49.75 -40.51 12.62
N ARG A 654 49.59 -41.55 13.44
CA ARG A 654 48.32 -42.23 13.75
C ARG A 654 48.32 -42.65 15.23
N ILE A 655 47.23 -42.37 15.94
CA ILE A 655 46.85 -43.06 17.19
C ILE A 655 45.35 -43.34 17.11
N ASP A 656 44.98 -44.61 17.29
CA ASP A 656 43.59 -45.07 17.45
C ASP A 656 43.20 -45.01 18.93
N ASP A 657 41.93 -44.75 19.29
CA ASP A 657 41.21 -45.67 20.20
C ASP A 657 39.68 -45.46 20.36
N GLN A 658 38.99 -46.61 20.45
CA GLN A 658 37.76 -46.95 21.19
C GLN A 658 36.48 -46.05 21.17
N LEU A 659 35.51 -46.51 20.35
CA LEU A 659 34.17 -47.06 20.69
C LEU A 659 33.60 -46.95 22.15
N PRO A 660 32.26 -47.11 22.37
CA PRO A 660 31.29 -47.82 21.51
C PRO A 660 29.94 -47.13 21.22
N ARG A 661 29.17 -47.76 20.32
CA ARG A 661 27.70 -47.61 20.14
C ARG A 661 26.95 -48.60 21.05
N SER A 662 25.66 -48.34 21.30
CA SER A 662 24.66 -49.38 21.56
C SER A 662 23.33 -49.06 20.84
N SER A 663 22.49 -50.08 20.64
CA SER A 663 21.27 -50.07 19.82
C SER A 663 20.24 -51.08 20.32
N THR A 664 19.02 -51.05 19.77
CA THR A 664 17.81 -51.88 20.09
C THR A 664 17.19 -51.58 21.47
N THR A 665 15.95 -51.95 21.80
CA THR A 665 14.98 -52.88 21.15
C THR A 665 13.53 -52.37 21.24
N ASP A 666 12.65 -52.91 20.39
CA ASP A 666 11.22 -52.63 20.24
C ASP A 666 10.33 -53.10 21.42
N SER A 667 9.10 -52.59 21.52
CA SER A 667 7.89 -53.31 22.02
C SER A 667 6.60 -52.47 21.87
N GLU A 668 5.42 -53.08 22.04
CA GLU A 668 4.16 -52.63 21.43
C GLU A 668 3.07 -52.16 22.41
N SER A 669 2.32 -51.12 22.02
CA SER A 669 0.86 -51.00 22.24
C SER A 669 0.33 -50.90 23.70
N PRO A 670 -1.00 -50.82 23.93
CA PRO A 670 -1.78 -49.61 23.64
C PRO A 670 -2.54 -49.11 24.88
N LEU A 671 -3.04 -47.87 24.86
CA LEU A 671 -3.97 -47.39 25.87
C LEU A 671 -5.04 -46.47 25.27
N GLN A 672 -6.29 -46.78 25.58
CA GLN A 672 -7.46 -45.96 25.24
C GLN A 672 -7.61 -44.82 26.25
N THR A 673 -8.04 -43.65 25.80
CA THR A 673 -8.67 -42.66 26.68
C THR A 673 -9.81 -41.99 25.94
N LEU A 674 -11.05 -42.20 26.40
CA LEU A 674 -12.15 -41.29 26.06
C LEU A 674 -11.92 -39.99 26.84
N VAL A 675 -11.96 -38.86 26.13
CA VAL A 675 -12.24 -37.55 26.73
C VAL A 675 -13.32 -36.90 25.89
N THR A 676 -14.51 -36.78 26.47
CA THR A 676 -15.60 -35.94 25.97
C THR A 676 -15.51 -34.59 26.68
N GLU A 677 -15.18 -33.53 25.95
CA GLU A 677 -15.26 -32.16 26.45
C GLU A 677 -16.09 -31.30 25.50
N ASP A 678 -17.30 -30.95 25.95
CA ASP A 678 -18.06 -29.82 25.42
C ASP A 678 -17.40 -28.52 25.90
N GLU A 679 -16.64 -27.83 25.04
CA GLU A 679 -16.25 -26.44 25.31
C GLU A 679 -17.23 -25.45 24.65
N SER A 680 -18.10 -24.87 25.48
CA SER A 680 -18.95 -23.75 25.10
C SER A 680 -18.11 -22.52 24.79
N LEU A 681 -18.17 -22.03 23.54
CA LEU A 681 -17.30 -20.99 23.00
C LEU A 681 -17.68 -19.58 23.50
N GLU A 682 -17.34 -19.27 24.76
CA GLU A 682 -17.65 -17.99 25.40
C GLU A 682 -16.85 -16.83 24.75
N SER A 683 -17.54 -15.78 24.31
CA SER A 683 -17.03 -14.78 23.35
C SER A 683 -16.14 -13.69 23.98
N ARG A 684 -14.97 -14.09 24.50
CA ARG A 684 -13.94 -13.15 25.00
C ARG A 684 -13.42 -12.22 23.90
N LYS A 685 -13.94 -10.98 23.89
CA LYS A 685 -13.46 -9.86 23.06
C LYS A 685 -11.95 -9.64 23.29
N PRO A 686 -11.09 -9.68 22.24
CA PRO A 686 -9.64 -9.61 22.42
C PRO A 686 -9.17 -8.19 22.79
N ASN A 687 -8.45 -8.07 23.91
CA ASN A 687 -7.91 -6.81 24.43
C ASN A 687 -6.63 -6.33 23.69
N SER A 688 -6.69 -6.23 22.36
CA SER A 688 -5.58 -5.75 21.52
C SER A 688 -5.27 -4.25 21.67
N PHE A 689 -6.13 -3.49 22.36
CA PHE A 689 -6.06 -2.03 22.45
C PHE A 689 -4.95 -1.46 23.35
N VAL A 690 -4.20 -2.26 24.12
CA VAL A 690 -3.26 -1.74 25.13
C VAL A 690 -2.22 -0.77 24.54
N CYS A 691 -1.58 -1.12 23.42
CA CYS A 691 -0.57 -0.26 22.78
C CYS A 691 -1.18 1.05 22.24
N ILE A 692 -2.34 0.96 21.58
CA ILE A 692 -3.07 2.14 21.06
C ILE A 692 -3.56 3.03 22.21
N ARG A 693 -3.97 2.43 23.34
CA ARG A 693 -4.42 3.16 24.54
C ARG A 693 -3.27 3.89 25.24
N SER A 694 -2.08 3.31 25.29
CA SER A 694 -0.88 4.00 25.79
C SER A 694 -0.49 5.19 24.91
N LEU A 695 -0.54 5.03 23.58
CA LEU A 695 -0.33 6.16 22.64
C LEU A 695 -1.43 7.23 22.78
N TYR A 696 -2.70 6.82 22.93
CA TYR A 696 -3.81 7.76 23.17
C TYR A 696 -3.62 8.56 24.46
N HIS A 697 -3.24 7.93 25.57
CA HIS A 697 -2.94 8.64 26.82
C HIS A 697 -1.68 9.51 26.74
N PHE A 698 -0.73 9.19 25.87
CA PHE A 698 0.43 10.04 25.57
C PHE A 698 0.04 11.30 24.75
N PHE A 699 -0.92 11.18 23.82
CA PHE A 699 -1.38 12.31 23.00
C PHE A 699 -2.46 13.18 23.67
N VAL A 700 -3.33 12.62 24.51
CA VAL A 700 -4.48 13.32 25.15
C VAL A 700 -4.15 13.64 26.61
N GLY A 701 -3.07 14.40 26.82
CA GLY A 701 -2.53 14.69 28.15
C GLY A 701 -3.39 15.68 28.97
N ALA A 702 -4.35 15.16 29.73
CA ALA A 702 -5.04 15.92 30.78
C ALA A 702 -5.56 15.02 31.92
N ASN A 703 -5.00 15.18 33.13
CA ASN A 703 -5.67 14.75 34.35
C ASN A 703 -6.73 15.80 34.72
N VAL A 704 -8.01 15.51 34.47
CA VAL A 704 -9.14 16.30 34.97
C VAL A 704 -9.82 15.52 36.10
N PRO A 705 -9.69 15.94 37.38
CA PRO A 705 -10.44 15.30 38.46
C PRO A 705 -11.93 15.62 38.33
N ALA A 706 -12.78 14.61 38.53
CA ALA A 706 -14.23 14.79 38.48
C ALA A 706 -14.71 15.63 39.67
N SER A 707 -15.33 16.78 39.39
CA SER A 707 -15.99 17.61 40.40
C SER A 707 -17.49 17.27 40.46
N THR A 708 -18.00 17.06 41.67
CA THR A 708 -19.39 16.66 41.92
C THR A 708 -20.36 17.83 41.69
N ALA A 709 -21.54 17.54 41.15
CA ALA A 709 -22.58 18.55 40.93
C ALA A 709 -23.20 19.08 42.25
N GLN A 710 -23.47 20.38 42.30
CA GLN A 710 -24.40 21.01 43.26
C GLN A 710 -25.30 22.03 42.55
N HIS A 711 -26.48 22.27 43.12
CA HIS A 711 -27.50 23.15 42.56
C HIS A 711 -27.14 24.65 42.66
N PRO A 712 -27.67 25.50 41.76
CA PRO A 712 -27.41 26.93 41.77
C PRO A 712 -28.21 27.65 42.87
N ASN A 713 -27.68 28.76 43.38
CA ASN A 713 -28.45 29.72 44.16
C ASN A 713 -28.07 31.18 43.85
N ARG A 714 -28.92 32.10 44.32
CA ARG A 714 -29.15 33.45 43.78
C ARG A 714 -28.24 34.57 44.33
N LEU A 715 -28.07 35.64 43.50
CA LEU A 715 -27.68 37.04 43.87
C LEU A 715 -26.22 37.23 44.38
N SER A 716 -25.56 38.39 44.28
CA SER A 716 -25.82 39.70 43.63
C SER A 716 -24.49 40.47 43.39
N PRO A 717 -24.46 41.58 42.60
CA PRO A 717 -23.20 42.18 42.11
C PRO A 717 -22.67 43.40 42.89
N GLN A 718 -21.34 43.48 43.00
CA GLN A 718 -20.51 44.68 43.24
C GLN A 718 -19.12 44.42 42.61
N ASN A 719 -18.22 45.36 42.29
CA ASN A 719 -18.20 46.77 41.82
C ASN A 719 -16.74 47.25 42.10
N VAL A 720 -16.07 47.97 41.18
CA VAL A 720 -14.83 48.79 41.44
C VAL A 720 -13.56 47.95 41.81
N SER A 721 -12.28 48.27 41.52
CA SER A 721 -11.50 49.30 40.77
C SER A 721 -10.20 48.60 40.25
N GLU A 722 -9.65 48.85 39.06
CA GLU A 722 -8.74 49.96 38.66
C GLU A 722 -7.30 49.89 39.23
N TYR A 723 -6.31 50.40 38.46
CA TYR A 723 -4.85 50.33 38.65
C TYR A 723 -4.21 48.92 38.54
N GLY A 724 -2.95 48.74 38.11
CA GLY A 724 -1.97 49.70 37.56
C GLY A 724 -0.61 49.00 37.29
N PRO A 725 0.19 49.37 36.26
CA PRO A 725 1.40 48.64 35.88
C PRO A 725 2.70 49.16 36.54
N HIS A 726 3.69 48.28 36.75
CA HIS A 726 5.16 48.48 36.90
C HIS A 726 5.75 47.16 37.48
N SER A 727 7.01 46.74 37.30
CA SER A 727 8.12 47.23 36.44
C SER A 727 9.16 46.10 36.21
N THR A 728 10.08 46.34 35.28
CA THR A 728 11.26 45.52 34.94
C THR A 728 12.12 45.07 36.13
N VAL A 729 12.62 43.83 36.09
CA VAL A 729 13.87 43.42 36.78
C VAL A 729 14.75 42.63 35.80
N VAL A 730 16.06 42.89 35.83
CA VAL A 730 17.09 42.21 35.02
C VAL A 730 17.73 41.08 35.83
N GLY A 731 18.04 39.96 35.18
CA GLY A 731 18.86 38.90 35.76
C GLY A 731 19.61 38.11 34.68
N LEU A 732 20.93 38.24 34.64
CA LEU A 732 21.80 37.32 33.91
C LEU A 732 22.19 36.15 34.83
N VAL A 733 22.03 34.92 34.33
CA VAL A 733 23.11 33.91 34.22
C VAL A 733 22.94 33.24 32.86
#